data_AF-A0A6F8YCB6-F1
#
_entry.id   AF-A0A6F8YCB6-F1
#
_cell.length_a   1.000
_cell.length_b   1.000
_cell.length_c   1.000
_cell.angle_alpha   90.00
_cell.angle_beta   90.00
_cell.angle_gamma   90.00
#
_symmetry.space_group_name_H-M   'P 1'
#
loop_
_entity.id
_entity.type
_entity.pdbx_description
1 polymer ?
#
loop_
_entity_poly.entity_id
_entity_poly.type
_entity_poly.pdbx_seq_one_letter_code
_entity_poly.pdbx_strand_id
1 'polypeptide(L)'
;MDAVDEAIQPYQVIQDLLEPLAASSGITGLKCVFGTRRGGGGSLLHAFGDFVVVHDLDTDEYLDRSDIAAYVQRTLLAEADPGVRTPYRNRPDLAGPVADAVAARAGSNFLVAQLTALALMAASAPADITNPVTANSFPASVGAAMDRYLRAIEPQPGATRDLLTALAWAEGDGLTDFTVWASLASALGTAVYTERDVVRMLQTTAADLVTQGADGEQIATRMFHEALAEHLRAETLRLRSETEAQRRIAGVLTESVAVTEDGQRDWSTADRYIRRHLATHAARGSCLDALLLDPGYLVVADAAPLLLALPATSTANGRRGRRLIERVGQQLLPAGQQERVSYLEMAARMAGDEVLAAQVGRLDPDRPWRVTWARWVDLDESQVLGHHDSYVVAVHIVDTPAGRIIVAASAWAVRAWWLRDGTRVPTGIGHPHAEIESMVAYRDRDDVVVLTAHVDGEVRRATLFATTSHRTLLRQQPGCGLWTLRHHGRQVMLQAPNDRLTAYDTESGERIPWPPVDLSGRQVTAVASVIGRPLVVLGYLEDGARSVHGRREDLTIEVRDLTTDAVVGRSLCPAEEMSGWDPTTGIWSAAIGAVDGRLTVLVGGSIGGQAFRWEPEHGVPAGDGGVVGLRRSLEHGAAR
;
A
#
# COMPACT_ATOMS: atom_id res chain seq x y z
N MET A 1 -2.71 -18.81 -3.42
CA MET A 1 -3.16 -18.01 -2.25
C MET A 1 -4.65 -18.25 -2.11
N ASP A 2 -5.15 -18.44 -0.91
CA ASP A 2 -6.58 -18.64 -0.68
C ASP A 2 -7.16 -17.41 0.05
N ALA A 3 -8.48 -17.25 -0.01
CA ALA A 3 -9.24 -16.22 0.71
C ALA A 3 -8.72 -14.78 0.53
N VAL A 4 -8.43 -14.35 -0.71
CA VAL A 4 -7.89 -13.00 -0.98
C VAL A 4 -8.82 -11.88 -0.47
N ASP A 5 -10.13 -12.11 -0.47
CA ASP A 5 -11.15 -11.19 0.03
C ASP A 5 -11.07 -10.96 1.55
N GLU A 6 -10.40 -11.84 2.29
CA GLU A 6 -10.22 -11.76 3.74
C GLU A 6 -8.97 -10.94 4.14
N ALA A 7 -8.21 -10.43 3.16
CA ALA A 7 -7.07 -9.55 3.43
C ALA A 7 -7.52 -8.21 4.03
N ILE A 8 -6.63 -7.56 4.80
CA ILE A 8 -6.89 -6.23 5.40
C ILE A 8 -7.23 -5.18 4.32
N GLN A 9 -6.56 -5.26 3.16
CA GLN A 9 -6.75 -4.38 2.01
C GLN A 9 -6.78 -5.22 0.71
N PRO A 10 -7.89 -5.93 0.42
CA PRO A 10 -7.92 -6.94 -0.64
C PRO A 10 -7.66 -6.33 -2.02
N TYR A 11 -8.19 -5.14 -2.30
CA TYR A 11 -7.93 -4.43 -3.55
C TYR A 11 -6.45 -4.05 -3.74
N GLN A 12 -5.77 -3.63 -2.66
CA GLN A 12 -4.34 -3.29 -2.75
C GLN A 12 -3.51 -4.54 -2.97
N VAL A 13 -3.80 -5.64 -2.26
CA VAL A 13 -3.12 -6.92 -2.48
C VAL A 13 -3.29 -7.37 -3.93
N ILE A 14 -4.49 -7.25 -4.49
CA ILE A 14 -4.73 -7.58 -5.90
C ILE A 14 -3.91 -6.65 -6.82
N GLN A 15 -4.01 -5.34 -6.65
CA GLN A 15 -3.40 -4.37 -7.57
C GLN A 15 -1.88 -4.26 -7.45
N ASP A 16 -1.32 -4.45 -6.25
CA ASP A 16 0.11 -4.26 -5.99
C ASP A 16 0.92 -5.55 -6.09
N LEU A 17 0.27 -6.71 -5.96
CA LEU A 17 0.95 -8.00 -5.92
C LEU A 17 0.35 -9.02 -6.89
N LEU A 18 -0.93 -9.36 -6.75
CA LEU A 18 -1.49 -10.53 -7.45
C LEU A 18 -1.68 -10.31 -8.94
N GLU A 19 -2.22 -9.16 -9.34
CA GLU A 19 -2.38 -8.79 -10.75
C GLU A 19 -1.01 -8.63 -11.43
N PRO A 20 -0.02 -7.90 -10.87
CA PRO A 20 1.30 -7.81 -11.48
C PRO A 20 2.01 -9.17 -11.63
N LEU A 21 1.87 -10.06 -10.63
CA LEU A 21 2.39 -11.43 -10.72
C LEU A 21 1.70 -12.24 -11.81
N ALA A 22 0.37 -12.14 -11.92
CA ALA A 22 -0.40 -12.83 -12.95
C ALA A 22 -0.05 -12.33 -14.36
N ALA A 23 0.03 -11.00 -14.55
CA ALA A 23 0.42 -10.36 -15.80
C ALA A 23 1.85 -10.75 -16.23
N SER A 24 2.74 -10.99 -15.26
CA SER A 24 4.13 -11.39 -15.52
C SER A 24 4.35 -12.90 -15.64
N SER A 25 3.29 -13.72 -15.60
CA SER A 25 3.38 -15.19 -15.64
C SER A 25 4.08 -15.73 -16.89
N GLY A 26 3.86 -15.08 -18.05
CA GLY A 26 4.51 -15.45 -19.32
C GLY A 26 6.03 -15.25 -19.35
N ILE A 27 6.56 -14.37 -18.47
CA ILE A 27 7.99 -14.06 -18.38
C ILE A 27 8.63 -14.86 -17.24
N THR A 28 7.97 -14.90 -16.09
CA THR A 28 8.47 -15.54 -14.87
C THR A 28 8.31 -17.07 -14.89
N GLY A 29 7.40 -17.59 -15.72
CA GLY A 29 7.01 -19.00 -15.73
C GLY A 29 6.16 -19.42 -14.52
N LEU A 30 5.75 -18.48 -13.66
CA LEU A 30 4.93 -18.76 -12.49
C LEU A 30 3.48 -19.08 -12.90
N LYS A 31 2.92 -20.11 -12.25
CA LYS A 31 1.48 -20.42 -12.31
C LYS A 31 0.87 -20.13 -10.95
N CYS A 32 -0.08 -19.21 -10.92
CA CYS A 32 -0.74 -18.79 -9.69
C CYS A 32 -2.19 -19.28 -9.67
N VAL A 33 -2.63 -19.78 -8.51
CA VAL A 33 -4.03 -20.10 -8.24
C VAL A 33 -4.47 -19.29 -7.03
N PHE A 34 -5.60 -18.61 -7.17
CA PHE A 34 -6.17 -17.70 -6.17
C PHE A 34 -7.59 -18.13 -5.81
N GLY A 35 -7.88 -18.26 -4.52
CA GLY A 35 -9.25 -18.40 -4.00
C GLY A 35 -9.77 -17.05 -3.52
N THR A 36 -10.96 -16.66 -3.95
CA THR A 36 -11.61 -15.42 -3.48
C THR A 36 -13.11 -15.42 -3.71
N ARG A 37 -13.86 -14.74 -2.84
CA ARG A 37 -15.26 -14.37 -3.12
C ARG A 37 -15.32 -13.28 -4.19
N ARG A 38 -16.45 -13.21 -4.91
CA ARG A 38 -16.67 -12.25 -6.02
C ARG A 38 -16.53 -10.77 -5.61
N GLY A 39 -16.79 -10.44 -4.35
CA GLY A 39 -17.00 -9.05 -3.90
C GLY A 39 -18.36 -8.49 -4.34
N GLY A 40 -18.76 -7.37 -3.75
CA GLY A 40 -20.04 -6.72 -4.08
C GLY A 40 -20.11 -6.35 -5.56
N GLY A 41 -21.06 -6.94 -6.30
CA GLY A 41 -21.19 -6.72 -7.74
C GLY A 41 -20.00 -7.22 -8.59
N GLY A 42 -19.18 -8.15 -8.06
CA GLY A 42 -18.00 -8.67 -8.76
C GLY A 42 -16.75 -7.80 -8.65
N SER A 43 -16.77 -6.74 -7.84
CA SER A 43 -15.72 -5.71 -7.79
C SER A 43 -14.31 -6.26 -7.54
N LEU A 44 -14.16 -7.32 -6.74
CA LEU A 44 -12.85 -7.94 -6.48
C LEU A 44 -12.34 -8.69 -7.71
N LEU A 45 -13.21 -9.41 -8.42
CA LEU A 45 -12.82 -10.10 -9.65
C LEU A 45 -12.36 -9.10 -10.73
N HIS A 46 -13.07 -7.99 -10.89
CA HIS A 46 -12.69 -6.96 -11.85
C HIS A 46 -11.32 -6.33 -11.54
N ALA A 47 -10.87 -6.35 -10.28
CA ALA A 47 -9.57 -5.81 -9.91
C ALA A 47 -8.38 -6.66 -10.44
N PHE A 48 -8.61 -7.93 -10.80
CA PHE A 48 -7.58 -8.80 -11.40
C PHE A 48 -7.37 -8.54 -12.91
N GLY A 49 -8.23 -7.74 -13.55
CA GLY A 49 -8.15 -7.46 -14.99
C GLY A 49 -8.37 -8.69 -15.87
N ASP A 50 -7.92 -8.61 -17.12
CA ASP A 50 -8.16 -9.63 -18.16
C ASP A 50 -7.14 -10.79 -18.15
N PHE A 51 -6.18 -10.79 -17.22
CA PHE A 51 -5.08 -11.76 -17.17
C PHE A 51 -5.38 -13.03 -16.38
N VAL A 52 -6.63 -13.21 -15.92
CA VAL A 52 -7.02 -14.35 -15.07
C VAL A 52 -8.11 -15.20 -15.72
N VAL A 53 -7.99 -16.52 -15.57
CA VAL A 53 -9.05 -17.47 -15.90
C VAL A 53 -9.88 -17.71 -14.64
N VAL A 54 -11.16 -17.36 -14.68
CA VAL A 54 -12.07 -17.50 -13.53
C VAL A 54 -12.81 -18.83 -13.64
N HIS A 55 -12.63 -19.70 -12.64
CA HIS A 55 -13.44 -20.88 -12.44
C HIS A 55 -14.49 -20.59 -11.37
N ASP A 56 -15.75 -20.43 -11.78
CA ASP A 56 -16.86 -20.18 -10.86
C ASP A 56 -17.37 -21.49 -10.26
N LEU A 57 -16.98 -21.75 -9.01
CA LEU A 57 -17.33 -22.97 -8.28
C LEU A 57 -18.81 -23.07 -7.93
N ASP A 58 -19.60 -22.01 -8.12
CA ASP A 58 -21.06 -22.03 -7.92
C ASP A 58 -21.83 -22.56 -9.15
N THR A 59 -21.14 -22.88 -10.26
CA THR A 59 -21.79 -23.40 -11.47
C THR A 59 -22.07 -24.90 -11.40
N ASP A 60 -23.09 -25.36 -12.13
CA ASP A 60 -23.49 -26.77 -12.21
C ASP A 60 -22.36 -27.70 -12.72
N GLU A 61 -21.30 -27.16 -13.35
CA GLU A 61 -20.11 -27.94 -13.74
C GLU A 61 -19.30 -28.43 -12.53
N TYR A 62 -19.24 -27.63 -11.46
CA TYR A 62 -18.39 -27.88 -10.30
C TYR A 62 -19.18 -28.22 -9.02
N LEU A 63 -20.51 -28.07 -9.05
CA LEU A 63 -21.36 -28.25 -7.88
C LEU A 63 -22.59 -29.11 -8.20
N ASP A 64 -22.59 -30.35 -7.71
CA ASP A 64 -23.79 -31.18 -7.65
C ASP A 64 -24.35 -31.20 -6.21
N ARG A 65 -25.66 -31.01 -6.07
CA ARG A 65 -26.35 -31.16 -4.79
C ARG A 65 -26.18 -32.56 -4.21
N SER A 66 -26.03 -33.58 -5.05
CA SER A 66 -25.77 -34.96 -4.62
C SER A 66 -24.46 -35.08 -3.81
N ASP A 67 -23.46 -34.25 -4.09
CA ASP A 67 -22.20 -34.22 -3.34
C ASP A 67 -22.40 -33.70 -1.91
N ILE A 68 -23.27 -32.70 -1.73
CA ILE A 68 -23.62 -32.17 -0.40
C ILE A 68 -24.38 -33.22 0.41
N ALA A 69 -25.33 -33.92 -0.22
CA ALA A 69 -26.05 -35.02 0.44
C ALA A 69 -25.07 -36.15 0.83
N ALA A 70 -24.18 -36.57 -0.07
CA ALA A 70 -23.17 -37.57 0.21
C ALA A 70 -22.19 -37.13 1.32
N TYR A 71 -21.83 -35.84 1.37
CA TYR A 71 -21.03 -35.27 2.45
C TYR A 71 -21.75 -35.30 3.80
N VAL A 72 -23.02 -34.89 3.85
CA VAL A 72 -23.83 -34.90 5.08
C VAL A 72 -24.02 -36.34 5.56
N GLN A 73 -24.35 -37.28 4.68
CA GLN A 73 -24.54 -38.68 5.05
C GLN A 73 -23.27 -39.26 5.67
N ARG A 74 -22.10 -39.05 5.04
CA ARG A 74 -20.80 -39.49 5.58
C ARG A 74 -20.52 -38.87 6.96
N THR A 75 -20.79 -37.59 7.11
CA THR A 75 -20.63 -36.87 8.39
C THR A 75 -21.52 -37.47 9.46
N LEU A 76 -22.83 -37.65 9.19
CA LEU A 76 -23.79 -38.22 10.13
C LEU A 76 -23.40 -39.64 10.57
N LEU A 77 -22.93 -40.47 9.65
CA LEU A 77 -22.49 -41.84 9.95
C LEU A 77 -21.20 -41.89 10.78
N ALA A 78 -20.32 -40.89 10.61
CA ALA A 78 -19.04 -40.73 11.30
C ALA A 78 -18.19 -42.01 11.30
N GLU A 79 -18.14 -42.73 10.17
CA GLU A 79 -17.45 -44.02 10.03
C GLU A 79 -15.94 -43.90 10.25
N ALA A 80 -15.36 -42.79 9.79
CA ALA A 80 -13.93 -42.50 9.95
C ALA A 80 -13.52 -42.20 11.39
N ASP A 81 -14.49 -41.92 12.28
CA ASP A 81 -14.22 -41.49 13.65
C ASP A 81 -15.08 -42.27 14.66
N PRO A 82 -14.65 -43.50 15.05
CA PRO A 82 -15.44 -44.38 15.92
C PRO A 82 -15.72 -43.82 17.31
N GLY A 83 -14.91 -42.86 17.78
CA GLY A 83 -15.07 -42.21 19.08
C GLY A 83 -16.23 -41.22 19.13
N VAL A 84 -16.71 -40.75 17.98
CA VAL A 84 -17.77 -39.73 17.91
C VAL A 84 -19.14 -40.35 18.10
N ARG A 85 -19.89 -39.87 19.09
CA ARG A 85 -21.27 -40.29 19.32
C ARG A 85 -22.20 -39.66 18.28
N THR A 86 -23.02 -40.48 17.64
CA THR A 86 -24.03 -40.02 16.68
C THR A 86 -25.23 -40.97 16.67
N PRO A 87 -26.47 -40.46 16.59
CA PRO A 87 -27.66 -41.30 16.48
C PRO A 87 -27.84 -41.89 15.07
N TYR A 88 -26.90 -41.72 14.14
CA TYR A 88 -27.01 -42.28 12.79
C TYR A 88 -26.02 -43.42 12.52
N ARG A 89 -25.15 -43.77 13.48
CA ARG A 89 -24.11 -44.80 13.29
C ARG A 89 -24.70 -46.12 12.81
N ASN A 90 -24.08 -46.71 11.78
CA ASN A 90 -24.49 -47.96 11.13
C ASN A 90 -25.96 -47.96 10.64
N ARG A 91 -26.53 -46.78 10.35
CA ARG A 91 -27.92 -46.63 9.89
C ARG A 91 -28.00 -45.76 8.61
N PRO A 92 -27.40 -46.22 7.49
CA PRO A 92 -27.39 -45.47 6.23
C PRO A 92 -28.80 -45.18 5.71
N ASP A 93 -29.75 -46.10 5.92
CA ASP A 93 -31.16 -45.94 5.50
C ASP A 93 -31.89 -44.81 6.25
N LEU A 94 -31.45 -44.47 7.46
CA LEU A 94 -31.94 -43.29 8.18
C LEU A 94 -31.15 -42.03 7.81
N ALA A 95 -29.83 -42.15 7.63
CA ALA A 95 -28.95 -41.02 7.35
C ALA A 95 -29.17 -40.42 5.96
N GLY A 96 -29.44 -41.25 4.94
CA GLY A 96 -29.62 -40.82 3.54
C GLY A 96 -30.77 -39.82 3.37
N PRO A 97 -32.01 -40.15 3.78
CA PRO A 97 -33.14 -39.23 3.65
C PRO A 97 -32.96 -37.93 4.44
N VAL A 98 -32.30 -37.99 5.60
CA VAL A 98 -31.95 -36.79 6.38
C VAL A 98 -30.93 -35.94 5.63
N ALA A 99 -29.92 -36.57 5.03
CA ALA A 99 -28.90 -35.88 4.25
C ALA A 99 -29.49 -35.18 3.02
N ASP A 100 -30.44 -35.81 2.32
CA ASP A 100 -31.15 -35.20 1.20
C ASP A 100 -31.94 -33.96 1.64
N ALA A 101 -32.65 -34.05 2.76
CA ALA A 101 -33.41 -32.93 3.32
C ALA A 101 -32.50 -31.78 3.76
N VAL A 102 -31.34 -32.08 4.35
CA VAL A 102 -30.33 -31.06 4.70
C VAL A 102 -29.76 -30.42 3.44
N ALA A 103 -29.36 -31.21 2.43
CA ALA A 103 -28.79 -30.71 1.18
C ALA A 103 -29.80 -29.81 0.42
N ALA A 104 -31.07 -30.19 0.39
CA ALA A 104 -32.14 -29.38 -0.20
C ALA A 104 -32.29 -28.00 0.46
N ARG A 105 -32.02 -27.90 1.77
CA ARG A 105 -32.14 -26.67 2.55
C ARG A 105 -30.86 -25.83 2.53
N ALA A 106 -29.69 -26.48 2.55
CA ALA A 106 -28.38 -25.83 2.49
C ALA A 106 -28.08 -25.22 1.10
N GLY A 107 -28.71 -25.72 0.04
CA GLY A 107 -28.48 -25.23 -1.32
C GLY A 107 -27.07 -25.59 -1.78
N SER A 108 -26.26 -24.60 -2.16
CA SER A 108 -24.85 -24.75 -2.56
C SER A 108 -23.86 -24.67 -1.39
N ASN A 109 -24.34 -24.46 -0.16
CA ASN A 109 -23.49 -24.08 0.96
C ASN A 109 -23.07 -25.29 1.82
N PHE A 110 -21.85 -25.80 1.60
CA PHE A 110 -21.28 -26.89 2.39
C PHE A 110 -21.14 -26.58 3.88
N LEU A 111 -20.89 -25.32 4.25
CA LEU A 111 -20.79 -24.92 5.66
C LEU A 111 -22.14 -25.04 6.39
N VAL A 112 -23.24 -24.62 5.75
CA VAL A 112 -24.60 -24.80 6.30
C VAL A 112 -24.91 -26.28 6.47
N ALA A 113 -24.55 -27.10 5.48
CA ALA A 113 -24.72 -28.55 5.53
C ALA A 113 -23.90 -29.19 6.66
N GLN A 114 -22.63 -28.82 6.80
CA GLN A 114 -21.72 -29.30 7.85
C GLN A 114 -22.25 -28.97 9.25
N LEU A 115 -22.55 -27.70 9.54
CA LEU A 115 -23.05 -27.28 10.85
C LEU A 115 -24.38 -27.95 11.20
N THR A 116 -25.24 -28.15 10.21
CA THR A 116 -26.50 -28.89 10.41
C THR A 116 -26.24 -30.36 10.73
N ALA A 117 -25.30 -31.01 10.03
CA ALA A 117 -24.91 -32.38 10.30
C ALA A 117 -24.31 -32.54 11.71
N LEU A 118 -23.39 -31.65 12.11
CA LEU A 118 -22.81 -31.63 13.45
C LEU A 118 -23.88 -31.44 14.54
N ALA A 119 -24.85 -30.55 14.32
CA ALA A 119 -25.97 -30.34 15.24
C ALA A 119 -26.84 -31.60 15.37
N LEU A 120 -27.05 -32.32 14.27
CA LEU A 120 -27.80 -33.58 14.24
C LEU A 120 -27.02 -34.73 14.89
N MET A 121 -25.69 -34.75 14.80
CA MET A 121 -24.84 -35.73 15.49
C MET A 121 -24.86 -35.54 17.00
N ALA A 122 -24.85 -34.28 17.47
CA ALA A 122 -24.92 -33.93 18.88
C ALA A 122 -26.31 -34.22 19.51
N ALA A 123 -27.35 -34.42 18.70
CA ALA A 123 -28.70 -34.67 19.18
C ALA A 123 -28.84 -36.07 19.83
N SER A 124 -29.75 -36.17 20.81
CA SER A 124 -30.01 -37.43 21.53
C SER A 124 -30.74 -38.48 20.70
N ALA A 125 -31.44 -38.08 19.63
CA ALA A 125 -32.20 -38.96 18.75
C ALA A 125 -32.13 -38.50 17.29
N PRO A 126 -32.34 -39.40 16.30
CA PRO A 126 -32.42 -39.03 14.90
C PRO A 126 -33.56 -38.04 14.62
N ALA A 127 -33.39 -37.18 13.62
CA ALA A 127 -34.44 -36.30 13.15
C ALA A 127 -35.54 -37.09 12.43
N ASP A 128 -36.80 -36.85 12.83
CA ASP A 128 -37.95 -37.39 12.12
C ASP A 128 -38.30 -36.48 10.92
N ILE A 129 -37.73 -36.81 9.76
CA ILE A 129 -37.99 -36.11 8.50
C ILE A 129 -39.31 -36.51 7.83
N THR A 130 -40.02 -37.53 8.35
CA THR A 130 -41.38 -37.85 7.87
C THR A 130 -42.37 -36.78 8.30
N ASN A 131 -42.04 -36.02 9.35
CA ASN A 131 -42.73 -34.80 9.72
C ASN A 131 -42.22 -33.61 8.86
N PRO A 132 -43.08 -33.02 8.00
CA PRO A 132 -42.69 -31.90 7.14
C PRO A 132 -42.21 -30.66 7.90
N VAL A 133 -42.66 -30.47 9.15
CA VAL A 133 -42.20 -29.35 10.00
C VAL A 133 -40.72 -29.52 10.33
N THR A 134 -40.29 -30.74 10.67
CA THR A 134 -38.89 -31.03 10.97
C THR A 134 -38.03 -30.85 9.73
N ALA A 135 -38.43 -31.43 8.59
CA ALA A 135 -37.68 -31.34 7.34
C ALA A 135 -37.51 -29.88 6.86
N ASN A 136 -38.55 -29.06 7.00
CA ASN A 136 -38.50 -27.64 6.62
C ASN A 136 -37.79 -26.75 7.65
N SER A 137 -37.59 -27.23 8.88
CA SER A 137 -36.90 -26.48 9.94
C SER A 137 -35.37 -26.44 9.80
N PHE A 138 -34.80 -27.22 8.88
CA PHE A 138 -33.36 -27.17 8.65
C PHE A 138 -32.93 -25.79 8.11
N PRO A 139 -31.76 -25.31 8.56
CA PRO A 139 -31.28 -23.98 8.25
C PRO A 139 -30.90 -23.85 6.76
N ALA A 140 -31.10 -22.66 6.22
CA ALA A 140 -30.69 -22.28 4.87
C ALA A 140 -29.66 -21.12 4.86
N SER A 141 -29.17 -20.74 6.04
CA SER A 141 -28.18 -19.68 6.21
C SER A 141 -27.18 -20.08 7.29
N VAL A 142 -25.97 -19.53 7.18
CA VAL A 142 -24.87 -19.80 8.12
C VAL A 142 -25.28 -19.47 9.55
N GLY A 143 -25.92 -18.31 9.77
CA GLY A 143 -26.37 -17.91 11.10
C GLY A 143 -27.40 -18.86 11.72
N ALA A 144 -28.41 -19.28 10.94
CA ALA A 144 -29.40 -20.24 11.44
C ALA A 144 -28.78 -21.62 11.74
N ALA A 145 -27.77 -22.03 10.96
CA ALA A 145 -27.04 -23.28 11.18
C ALA A 145 -26.15 -23.22 12.41
N MET A 146 -25.42 -22.11 12.60
CA MET A 146 -24.63 -21.84 13.79
C MET A 146 -25.51 -21.83 15.05
N ASP A 147 -26.63 -21.10 15.03
CA ASP A 147 -27.59 -21.05 16.13
C ASP A 147 -28.13 -22.42 16.52
N ARG A 148 -28.43 -23.25 15.51
CA ARG A 148 -28.89 -24.61 15.73
C ARG A 148 -27.79 -25.47 16.35
N TYR A 149 -26.56 -25.35 15.85
CA TYR A 149 -25.41 -26.08 16.38
C TYR A 149 -25.12 -25.69 17.83
N LEU A 150 -25.04 -24.40 18.12
CA LEU A 150 -24.81 -23.88 19.48
C LEU A 150 -25.89 -24.36 20.47
N ARG A 151 -27.17 -24.38 20.08
CA ARG A 151 -28.25 -24.92 20.92
C ARG A 151 -28.19 -26.43 21.11
N ALA A 152 -27.58 -27.17 20.19
CA ALA A 152 -27.43 -28.61 20.31
C ALA A 152 -26.33 -28.98 21.31
N ILE A 153 -25.29 -28.16 21.44
CA ILE A 153 -24.17 -28.39 22.36
C ILE A 153 -24.41 -27.78 23.74
N GLU A 154 -25.13 -26.66 23.82
CA GLU A 154 -25.40 -25.94 25.07
C GLU A 154 -26.83 -25.35 25.06
N PRO A 155 -27.69 -25.65 26.07
CA PRO A 155 -29.06 -25.14 26.11
C PRO A 155 -29.17 -23.61 26.13
N GLN A 156 -28.20 -22.93 26.73
CA GLN A 156 -28.10 -21.47 26.80
C GLN A 156 -26.72 -21.01 26.29
N PRO A 157 -26.53 -20.91 24.97
CA PRO A 157 -25.20 -20.74 24.37
C PRO A 157 -24.64 -19.32 24.50
N GLY A 158 -25.15 -18.49 25.40
CA GLY A 158 -24.77 -17.08 25.53
C GLY A 158 -23.28 -16.91 25.80
N ALA A 159 -22.73 -17.68 26.75
CA ALA A 159 -21.31 -17.65 27.06
C ALA A 159 -20.43 -18.07 25.89
N THR A 160 -20.76 -19.21 25.26
CA THR A 160 -20.03 -19.71 24.08
C THR A 160 -20.10 -18.71 22.91
N ARG A 161 -21.27 -18.08 22.68
CA ARG A 161 -21.45 -17.09 21.63
C ARG A 161 -20.61 -15.84 21.87
N ASP A 162 -20.57 -15.32 23.09
CA ASP A 162 -19.78 -14.12 23.41
C ASP A 162 -18.28 -14.39 23.29
N LEU A 163 -17.82 -15.57 23.70
CA LEU A 163 -16.43 -16.01 23.49
C LEU A 163 -16.08 -16.13 22.00
N LEU A 164 -16.94 -16.73 21.18
CA LEU A 164 -16.74 -16.80 19.73
C LEU A 164 -16.81 -15.40 19.09
N THR A 165 -17.63 -14.50 19.62
CA THR A 165 -17.74 -13.12 19.13
C THR A 165 -16.42 -12.39 19.29
N ALA A 166 -15.68 -12.58 20.39
CA ALA A 166 -14.34 -12.02 20.52
C ALA A 166 -13.39 -12.49 19.41
N LEU A 167 -13.40 -13.78 19.07
CA LEU A 167 -12.59 -14.33 17.97
C LEU A 167 -13.04 -13.82 16.59
N ALA A 168 -14.35 -13.58 16.41
CA ALA A 168 -14.89 -13.04 15.17
C ALA A 168 -14.38 -11.63 14.86
N TRP A 169 -13.96 -10.89 15.89
CA TRP A 169 -13.35 -9.57 15.77
C TRP A 169 -11.82 -9.60 15.81
N ALA A 170 -11.20 -10.77 15.97
CA ALA A 170 -9.75 -10.89 15.96
C ALA A 170 -9.18 -10.74 14.53
N GLU A 171 -8.01 -10.12 14.42
CA GLU A 171 -7.30 -9.93 13.15
C GLU A 171 -6.24 -11.04 12.95
N GLY A 172 -5.83 -11.26 11.69
CA GLY A 172 -4.70 -12.13 11.36
C GLY A 172 -4.90 -13.59 11.83
N ASP A 173 -3.87 -14.14 12.48
CA ASP A 173 -3.86 -15.54 12.94
C ASP A 173 -4.74 -15.78 14.18
N GLY A 174 -5.28 -14.72 14.79
CA GLY A 174 -6.16 -14.78 15.95
C GLY A 174 -5.46 -14.45 17.28
N LEU A 175 -6.14 -14.75 18.38
CA LEU A 175 -5.69 -14.40 19.74
C LEU A 175 -4.78 -15.47 20.33
N THR A 176 -3.65 -15.05 20.92
CA THR A 176 -2.68 -15.92 21.60
C THR A 176 -2.88 -15.99 23.12
N ASP A 177 -3.46 -14.93 23.71
CA ASP A 177 -3.65 -14.79 25.16
C ASP A 177 -5.12 -15.01 25.58
N PHE A 178 -5.36 -15.95 26.50
CA PHE A 178 -6.71 -16.30 26.99
C PHE A 178 -7.33 -15.24 27.91
N THR A 179 -6.52 -14.46 28.62
CA THR A 179 -6.99 -13.30 29.40
C THR A 179 -7.45 -12.18 28.47
N VAL A 180 -6.70 -11.91 27.39
CA VAL A 180 -7.11 -10.96 26.36
C VAL A 180 -8.41 -11.43 25.69
N TRP A 181 -8.50 -12.71 25.31
CA TRP A 181 -9.70 -13.29 24.72
C TRP A 181 -10.93 -13.11 25.64
N ALA A 182 -10.82 -13.50 26.91
CA ALA A 182 -11.92 -13.34 27.87
C ALA A 182 -12.32 -11.87 28.08
N SER A 183 -11.34 -10.96 28.09
CA SER A 183 -11.59 -9.53 28.26
C SER A 183 -12.31 -8.93 27.05
N LEU A 184 -11.94 -9.36 25.84
CA LEU A 184 -12.64 -8.96 24.61
C LEU A 184 -14.07 -9.48 24.57
N ALA A 185 -14.28 -10.74 24.98
CA ALA A 185 -15.62 -11.32 25.10
C ALA A 185 -16.48 -10.55 26.10
N SER A 186 -15.88 -10.09 27.20
CA SER A 186 -16.56 -9.28 28.21
C SER A 186 -16.94 -7.89 27.69
N ALA A 187 -16.09 -7.29 26.86
CA ALA A 187 -16.31 -5.95 26.32
C ALA A 187 -17.34 -5.89 25.18
N LEU A 188 -17.42 -6.97 24.40
CA LEU A 188 -18.32 -7.08 23.24
C LEU A 188 -19.63 -7.78 23.59
N GLY A 189 -19.57 -8.78 24.45
CA GLY A 189 -20.68 -9.64 24.83
C GLY A 189 -21.61 -9.06 25.87
N THR A 190 -22.27 -9.97 26.58
CA THR A 190 -23.41 -9.71 27.47
C THR A 190 -23.11 -9.99 28.94
N ALA A 191 -21.99 -10.65 29.25
CA ALA A 191 -21.54 -10.95 30.60
C ALA A 191 -20.03 -10.73 30.76
N VAL A 192 -19.50 -11.00 31.95
CA VAL A 192 -18.06 -10.93 32.26
C VAL A 192 -17.48 -12.34 32.24
N TYR A 193 -16.35 -12.50 31.56
CA TYR A 193 -15.66 -13.76 31.33
C TYR A 193 -14.23 -13.71 31.84
N THR A 194 -13.69 -14.88 32.15
CA THR A 194 -12.30 -15.07 32.57
C THR A 194 -11.61 -16.09 31.66
N GLU A 195 -10.28 -16.17 31.73
CA GLU A 195 -9.48 -17.21 31.05
C GLU A 195 -10.00 -18.64 31.33
N ARG A 196 -10.63 -18.87 32.49
CA ARG A 196 -11.21 -20.17 32.85
C ARG A 196 -12.43 -20.52 31.99
N ASP A 197 -13.20 -19.52 31.58
CA ASP A 197 -14.36 -19.72 30.72
C ASP A 197 -13.94 -20.05 29.29
N VAL A 198 -12.84 -19.44 28.82
CA VAL A 198 -12.17 -19.80 27.56
C VAL A 198 -11.73 -21.27 27.59
N VAL A 199 -10.99 -21.68 28.63
CA VAL A 199 -10.54 -23.08 28.77
C VAL A 199 -11.71 -24.04 28.83
N ARG A 200 -12.80 -23.69 29.55
CA ARG A 200 -14.00 -24.51 29.62
C ARG A 200 -14.66 -24.67 28.25
N MET A 201 -14.78 -23.60 27.48
CA MET A 201 -15.37 -23.61 26.14
C MET A 201 -14.57 -24.50 25.18
N LEU A 202 -13.24 -24.42 25.23
CA LEU A 202 -12.34 -25.28 24.44
C LEU A 202 -12.41 -26.77 24.81
N GLN A 203 -12.96 -27.13 25.98
CA GLN A 203 -13.21 -28.52 26.39
C GLN A 203 -14.57 -29.05 25.89
N THR A 204 -15.34 -28.24 25.16
CA THR A 204 -16.61 -28.64 24.55
C THR A 204 -16.46 -28.82 23.04
N THR A 205 -17.50 -29.34 22.38
CA THR A 205 -17.59 -29.40 20.91
C THR A 205 -17.65 -28.01 20.24
N ALA A 206 -17.77 -26.92 21.00
CA ALA A 206 -17.59 -25.57 20.45
C ALA A 206 -16.16 -25.34 19.93
N ALA A 207 -15.18 -26.14 20.38
CA ALA A 207 -13.83 -26.14 19.86
C ALA A 207 -13.76 -26.44 18.35
N ASP A 208 -14.75 -27.15 17.79
CA ASP A 208 -14.84 -27.44 16.35
C ASP A 208 -15.10 -26.16 15.51
N LEU A 209 -15.50 -25.06 16.14
CA LEU A 209 -15.71 -23.76 15.49
C LEU A 209 -14.47 -22.86 15.52
N VAL A 210 -13.40 -23.31 16.17
CA VAL A 210 -12.12 -22.57 16.24
C VAL A 210 -11.03 -23.33 15.52
N THR A 211 -9.98 -22.63 15.14
CA THR A 211 -8.76 -23.22 14.60
C THR A 211 -7.57 -22.64 15.33
N GLN A 212 -6.63 -23.51 15.63
CA GLN A 212 -5.37 -23.16 16.24
C GLN A 212 -4.26 -23.21 15.18
N GLY A 213 -3.61 -22.07 14.96
CA GLY A 213 -2.46 -21.94 14.08
C GLY A 213 -1.20 -21.72 14.90
N ALA A 214 -0.05 -22.18 14.37
CA ALA A 214 1.24 -21.77 14.91
C ALA A 214 1.51 -20.32 14.45
N ASP A 215 1.50 -19.37 15.38
CA ASP A 215 2.00 -18.02 15.16
C ASP A 215 3.40 -17.89 15.77
N GLY A 216 4.42 -18.35 15.02
CA GLY A 216 5.79 -18.47 15.53
C GLY A 216 5.89 -19.52 16.64
N GLU A 217 6.20 -19.09 17.87
CA GLU A 217 6.35 -19.97 19.04
C GLU A 217 5.05 -20.13 19.87
N GLN A 218 4.00 -19.38 19.57
CA GLN A 218 2.72 -19.42 20.29
C GLN A 218 1.58 -19.97 19.41
N ILE A 219 0.53 -20.48 20.07
CA ILE A 219 -0.66 -20.99 19.40
C ILE A 219 -1.69 -19.87 19.37
N ALA A 220 -1.97 -19.35 18.17
CA ALA A 220 -3.03 -18.37 17.95
C ALA A 220 -4.36 -19.09 17.69
N THR A 221 -5.44 -18.61 18.30
CA THR A 221 -6.79 -19.15 18.14
C THR A 221 -7.64 -18.17 17.35
N ARG A 222 -8.26 -18.63 16.25
CA ARG A 222 -9.21 -17.85 15.42
C ARG A 222 -10.46 -18.65 15.10
N MET A 223 -11.47 -17.98 14.55
CA MET A 223 -12.64 -18.66 13.99
C MET A 223 -12.23 -19.60 12.86
N PHE A 224 -12.81 -20.81 12.82
CA PHE A 224 -12.56 -21.80 11.77
C PHE A 224 -12.96 -21.29 10.37
N HIS A 225 -14.01 -20.48 10.28
CA HIS A 225 -14.54 -20.01 9.01
C HIS A 225 -15.03 -18.56 9.08
N GLU A 226 -14.63 -17.75 8.10
CA GLU A 226 -14.95 -16.32 8.07
C GLU A 226 -16.46 -16.02 7.99
N ALA A 227 -17.27 -16.87 7.35
CA ALA A 227 -18.72 -16.66 7.30
C ALA A 227 -19.39 -16.76 8.70
N LEU A 228 -18.80 -17.53 9.63
CA LEU A 228 -19.24 -17.56 11.03
C LEU A 228 -18.85 -16.28 11.76
N ALA A 229 -17.62 -15.82 11.53
CA ALA A 229 -17.14 -14.56 12.08
C ALA A 229 -18.01 -13.37 11.59
N GLU A 230 -18.31 -13.32 10.29
CA GLU A 230 -19.18 -12.32 9.67
C GLU A 230 -20.58 -12.31 10.29
N HIS A 231 -21.16 -13.49 10.56
CA HIS A 231 -22.44 -13.59 11.23
C HIS A 231 -22.41 -12.98 12.65
N LEU A 232 -21.40 -13.32 13.47
CA LEU A 232 -21.25 -12.79 14.83
C LEU A 232 -20.95 -11.29 14.85
N ARG A 233 -20.13 -10.80 13.90
CA ARG A 233 -19.89 -9.36 13.72
C ARG A 233 -21.18 -8.65 13.34
N ALA A 234 -21.98 -9.19 12.41
CA ALA A 234 -23.26 -8.60 12.03
C ALA A 234 -24.23 -8.48 13.21
N GLU A 235 -24.21 -9.42 14.16
CA GLU A 235 -25.00 -9.30 15.39
C GLU A 235 -24.50 -8.22 16.33
N THR A 236 -23.17 -8.13 16.50
CA THR A 236 -22.55 -7.03 17.23
C THR A 236 -22.98 -5.69 16.61
N LEU A 237 -22.95 -5.60 15.27
CA LEU A 237 -23.29 -4.40 14.50
C LEU A 237 -24.78 -4.00 14.57
N ARG A 238 -25.68 -4.92 14.97
CA ARG A 238 -27.09 -4.57 15.28
C ARG A 238 -27.22 -3.80 16.58
N LEU A 239 -26.29 -4.00 17.51
CA LEU A 239 -26.32 -3.42 18.86
C LEU A 239 -25.47 -2.16 18.97
N ARG A 240 -24.40 -2.05 18.18
CA ARG A 240 -23.45 -0.93 18.21
C ARG A 240 -22.80 -0.69 16.85
N SER A 241 -22.25 0.51 16.64
CA SER A 241 -21.50 0.79 15.41
C SER A 241 -20.17 0.03 15.37
N GLU A 242 -19.63 -0.19 14.16
CA GLU A 242 -18.31 -0.79 13.98
C GLU A 242 -17.22 0.01 14.70
N THR A 243 -17.23 1.33 14.57
CA THR A 243 -16.29 2.22 15.24
C THR A 243 -16.35 2.07 16.76
N GLU A 244 -17.54 1.90 17.35
CA GLU A 244 -17.66 1.66 18.79
C GLU A 244 -17.09 0.30 19.20
N ALA A 245 -17.39 -0.77 18.46
CA ALA A 245 -16.83 -2.10 18.73
C ALA A 245 -15.30 -2.08 18.66
N GLN A 246 -14.74 -1.50 17.60
CA GLN A 246 -13.30 -1.37 17.39
C GLN A 246 -12.62 -0.53 18.47
N ARG A 247 -13.27 0.56 18.92
CA ARG A 247 -12.77 1.37 20.04
C ARG A 247 -12.73 0.59 21.35
N ARG A 248 -13.75 -0.22 21.64
CA ARG A 248 -13.77 -1.08 22.83
C ARG A 248 -12.67 -2.14 22.78
N ILE A 249 -12.47 -2.77 21.62
CA ILE A 249 -11.38 -3.72 21.40
C ILE A 249 -10.03 -3.05 21.65
N ALA A 250 -9.77 -1.90 21.01
CA ALA A 250 -8.53 -1.14 21.21
C ALA A 250 -8.33 -0.76 22.70
N GLY A 251 -9.39 -0.38 23.40
CA GLY A 251 -9.36 -0.12 24.84
C GLY A 251 -8.93 -1.33 25.66
N VAL A 252 -9.57 -2.48 25.46
CA VAL A 252 -9.21 -3.74 26.14
C VAL A 252 -7.78 -4.15 25.87
N LEU A 253 -7.34 -4.10 24.61
CA LEU A 253 -5.96 -4.43 24.24
C LEU A 253 -4.95 -3.50 24.94
N THR A 254 -5.29 -2.22 25.07
CA THR A 254 -4.46 -1.22 25.76
C THR A 254 -4.48 -1.41 27.28
N GLU A 255 -5.59 -1.85 27.86
CA GLU A 255 -5.74 -2.14 29.31
C GLU A 255 -5.12 -3.48 29.72
N SER A 256 -4.95 -4.41 28.77
CA SER A 256 -4.33 -5.72 29.00
C SER A 256 -2.82 -5.65 29.15
N VAL A 257 -2.20 -4.53 28.79
CA VAL A 257 -0.75 -4.31 28.98
C VAL A 257 -0.48 -4.04 30.47
N ALA A 258 0.50 -4.74 31.03
CA ALA A 258 0.90 -4.55 32.42
C ALA A 258 1.29 -3.10 32.70
N VAL A 259 1.10 -2.67 33.95
CA VAL A 259 1.43 -1.31 34.40
C VAL A 259 2.62 -1.38 35.36
N THR A 260 3.62 -0.52 35.16
CA THR A 260 4.78 -0.38 36.04
C THR A 260 4.39 0.25 37.38
N GLU A 261 5.28 0.22 38.36
CA GLU A 261 5.07 0.88 39.67
C GLU A 261 4.78 2.39 39.54
N ASP A 262 5.29 3.04 38.49
CA ASP A 262 5.09 4.46 38.19
C ASP A 262 3.74 4.75 37.49
N GLY A 263 2.87 3.74 37.34
CA GLY A 263 1.56 3.88 36.72
C GLY A 263 1.60 4.00 35.19
N GLN A 264 2.74 3.74 34.55
CA GLN A 264 2.89 3.74 33.10
C GLN A 264 2.72 2.34 32.52
N ARG A 265 2.26 2.23 31.28
CA ARG A 265 2.14 0.92 30.61
C ARG A 265 3.51 0.37 30.25
N ASP A 266 3.78 -0.87 30.63
CA ASP A 266 4.96 -1.61 30.25
C ASP A 266 4.74 -2.32 28.91
N TRP A 267 4.83 -1.55 27.83
CA TRP A 267 4.69 -2.04 26.46
C TRP A 267 5.69 -3.15 26.08
N SER A 268 6.80 -3.28 26.80
CA SER A 268 7.78 -4.35 26.55
C SER A 268 7.22 -5.75 26.87
N THR A 269 6.21 -5.82 27.73
CA THR A 269 5.48 -7.04 28.12
C THR A 269 4.24 -7.31 27.28
N ALA A 270 3.84 -6.38 26.41
CA ALA A 270 2.63 -6.52 25.61
C ALA A 270 2.69 -7.80 24.75
N ASP A 271 1.58 -8.54 24.68
CA ASP A 271 1.47 -9.72 23.83
C ASP A 271 1.67 -9.37 22.34
N ARG A 272 2.09 -10.37 21.55
CA ARG A 272 2.37 -10.20 20.12
C ARG A 272 1.15 -9.69 19.34
N TYR A 273 -0.04 -10.18 19.66
CA TYR A 273 -1.29 -9.72 19.04
C TYR A 273 -1.48 -8.21 19.26
N ILE A 274 -1.23 -7.72 20.49
CA ILE A 274 -1.33 -6.29 20.82
C ILE A 274 -0.34 -5.48 19.99
N ARG A 275 0.93 -5.90 19.94
CA ARG A 275 1.98 -5.20 19.17
C ARG A 275 1.64 -5.10 17.68
N ARG A 276 1.01 -6.14 17.13
CA ARG A 276 0.72 -6.26 15.69
C ARG A 276 -0.60 -5.61 15.28
N HIS A 277 -1.65 -5.72 16.10
CA HIS A 277 -3.02 -5.40 15.67
C HIS A 277 -3.68 -4.23 16.43
N LEU A 278 -3.08 -3.73 17.52
CA LEU A 278 -3.65 -2.60 18.26
C LEU A 278 -3.80 -1.35 17.37
N ALA A 279 -2.82 -1.03 16.52
CA ALA A 279 -2.90 0.11 15.59
C ALA A 279 -4.11 -0.02 14.64
N THR A 280 -4.38 -1.22 14.14
CA THR A 280 -5.49 -1.51 13.23
C THR A 280 -6.84 -1.29 13.92
N HIS A 281 -7.03 -1.85 15.11
CA HIS A 281 -8.25 -1.64 15.89
C HIS A 281 -8.43 -0.17 16.28
N ALA A 282 -7.35 0.50 16.69
CA ALA A 282 -7.41 1.90 17.10
C ALA A 282 -7.72 2.84 15.93
N ALA A 283 -7.20 2.55 14.73
CA ALA A 283 -7.55 3.27 13.50
C ALA A 283 -9.05 3.15 13.20
N ARG A 284 -9.58 1.92 13.18
CA ARG A 284 -11.01 1.65 12.92
C ARG A 284 -11.92 2.19 14.04
N GLY A 285 -11.41 2.30 15.27
CA GLY A 285 -12.09 2.87 16.44
C GLY A 285 -11.98 4.40 16.60
N SER A 286 -11.28 5.07 15.69
CA SER A 286 -10.98 6.51 15.76
C SER A 286 -10.26 6.92 17.06
N CYS A 287 -9.37 6.07 17.58
CA CYS A 287 -8.57 6.33 18.78
C CYS A 287 -7.05 6.13 18.58
N LEU A 288 -6.59 5.98 17.33
CA LEU A 288 -5.16 5.84 16.98
C LEU A 288 -4.31 7.02 17.48
N ASP A 289 -4.83 8.24 17.39
CA ASP A 289 -4.08 9.47 17.68
C ASP A 289 -3.45 9.50 19.08
N ALA A 290 -4.08 8.88 20.08
CA ALA A 290 -3.53 8.80 21.44
C ALA A 290 -2.34 7.84 21.52
N LEU A 291 -2.39 6.72 20.78
CA LEU A 291 -1.31 5.74 20.73
C LEU A 291 -0.06 6.28 20.02
N LEU A 292 -0.24 7.17 19.02
CA LEU A 292 0.90 7.78 18.32
C LEU A 292 1.70 8.77 19.18
N LEU A 293 1.21 9.06 20.39
CA LEU A 293 1.89 9.91 21.36
C LEU A 293 2.50 9.09 22.51
N ASP A 294 2.31 7.77 22.52
CA ASP A 294 2.87 6.89 23.54
C ASP A 294 4.24 6.35 23.07
N PRO A 295 5.35 6.84 23.64
CA PRO A 295 6.69 6.45 23.20
C PRO A 295 6.96 4.96 23.40
N GLY A 296 6.40 4.35 24.45
CA GLY A 296 6.58 2.93 24.73
C GLY A 296 5.90 2.07 23.67
N TYR A 297 4.69 2.46 23.27
CA TYR A 297 3.98 1.78 22.19
C TYR A 297 4.71 1.89 20.85
N LEU A 298 5.17 3.10 20.48
CA LEU A 298 5.83 3.34 19.19
C LEU A 298 7.07 2.45 18.97
N VAL A 299 7.80 2.13 20.04
CA VAL A 299 9.00 1.28 19.97
C VAL A 299 8.65 -0.19 19.73
N VAL A 300 7.57 -0.69 20.33
CA VAL A 300 7.21 -2.12 20.29
C VAL A 300 6.23 -2.49 19.17
N ALA A 301 5.48 -1.51 18.65
CA ALA A 301 4.49 -1.73 17.61
C ALA A 301 5.12 -2.38 16.37
N ASP A 302 4.39 -3.30 15.73
CA ASP A 302 4.78 -3.80 14.43
C ASP A 302 4.70 -2.65 13.41
N ALA A 303 5.82 -2.36 12.75
CA ALA A 303 5.96 -1.20 11.88
C ALA A 303 5.02 -1.28 10.67
N ALA A 304 4.80 -2.48 10.11
CA ALA A 304 3.98 -2.61 8.90
C ALA A 304 2.50 -2.28 9.17
N PRO A 305 1.80 -2.93 10.13
CA PRO A 305 0.43 -2.56 10.49
C PRO A 305 0.31 -1.11 11.00
N LEU A 306 1.30 -0.61 11.74
CA LEU A 306 1.30 0.77 12.21
C LEU A 306 1.30 1.77 11.04
N LEU A 307 2.18 1.59 10.05
CA LEU A 307 2.26 2.44 8.86
C LEU A 307 0.94 2.42 8.06
N LEU A 308 0.31 1.25 7.93
CA LEU A 308 -0.99 1.11 7.27
C LEU A 308 -2.13 1.82 8.02
N ALA A 309 -2.02 1.95 9.34
CA ALA A 309 -3.02 2.60 10.19
C ALA A 309 -2.93 4.14 10.18
N LEU A 310 -1.76 4.72 9.89
CA LEU A 310 -1.51 6.17 9.96
C LEU A 310 -2.49 7.05 9.18
N PRO A 311 -3.02 6.65 8.00
CA PRO A 311 -4.02 7.46 7.28
C PRO A 311 -5.27 7.79 8.09
N ALA A 312 -5.61 7.00 9.11
CA ALA A 312 -6.79 7.20 9.95
C ALA A 312 -6.66 8.35 10.98
N THR A 313 -5.49 8.99 11.11
CA THR A 313 -5.31 10.09 12.07
C THR A 313 -6.17 11.31 11.74
N SER A 314 -6.75 11.94 12.76
CA SER A 314 -7.74 13.02 12.56
C SER A 314 -7.46 14.30 13.35
N THR A 315 -6.73 14.22 14.46
CA THR A 315 -6.37 15.36 15.30
C THR A 315 -5.04 15.98 14.86
N ALA A 316 -4.78 17.22 15.30
CA ALA A 316 -3.52 17.89 15.03
C ALA A 316 -2.31 17.11 15.62
N ASN A 317 -2.46 16.54 16.81
CA ASN A 317 -1.38 15.78 17.46
C ASN A 317 -1.18 14.41 16.78
N GLY A 318 -2.25 13.71 16.41
CA GLY A 318 -2.16 12.49 15.63
C GLY A 318 -1.45 12.71 14.29
N ARG A 319 -1.75 13.81 13.59
CA ARG A 319 -1.04 14.19 12.36
C ARG A 319 0.45 14.48 12.59
N ARG A 320 0.84 15.06 13.74
CA ARG A 320 2.27 15.23 14.10
C ARG A 320 2.94 13.87 14.29
N GLY A 321 2.33 12.97 15.07
CA GLY A 321 2.84 11.62 15.30
C GLY A 321 2.96 10.82 14.00
N ARG A 322 1.95 10.89 13.12
CA ARG A 322 1.99 10.31 11.77
C ARG A 322 3.21 10.77 10.98
N ARG A 323 3.45 12.09 10.87
CA ARG A 323 4.58 12.63 10.09
C ARG A 323 5.93 12.17 10.62
N LEU A 324 6.06 12.08 11.94
CA LEU A 324 7.26 11.57 12.60
C LEU A 324 7.52 10.12 12.20
N ILE A 325 6.48 9.27 12.25
CA ILE A 325 6.60 7.84 11.92
C ILE A 325 6.83 7.64 10.42
N GLU A 326 6.07 8.32 9.54
CA GLU A 326 6.25 8.22 8.08
C GLU A 326 7.67 8.58 7.64
N ARG A 327 8.31 9.55 8.31
CA ARG A 327 9.68 9.99 8.02
C ARG A 327 10.72 8.88 8.17
N VAL A 328 10.52 7.95 9.09
CA VAL A 328 11.44 6.83 9.38
C VAL A 328 10.83 5.47 9.10
N GLY A 329 9.63 5.41 8.51
CA GLY A 329 8.85 4.19 8.35
C GLY A 329 9.62 3.09 7.61
N GLN A 330 10.35 3.45 6.57
CA GLN A 330 11.18 2.51 5.80
C GLN A 330 12.31 1.90 6.64
N GLN A 331 12.88 2.67 7.56
CA GLN A 331 13.89 2.18 8.49
C GLN A 331 13.29 1.35 9.62
N LEU A 332 12.05 1.64 10.05
CA LEU A 332 11.37 0.89 11.11
C LEU A 332 11.02 -0.56 10.70
N LEU A 333 10.77 -0.80 9.41
CA LEU A 333 10.41 -2.12 8.89
C LEU A 333 11.48 -3.20 9.17
N PRO A 334 12.77 -3.02 8.78
CA PRO A 334 13.82 -3.98 9.08
C PRO A 334 14.45 -3.81 10.48
N ALA A 335 14.24 -2.68 11.15
CA ALA A 335 14.91 -2.37 12.41
C ALA A 335 14.45 -3.28 13.55
N GLY A 336 15.43 -3.80 14.30
CA GLY A 336 15.20 -4.40 15.62
C GLY A 336 14.80 -3.34 16.66
N GLN A 337 14.32 -3.79 17.82
CA GLN A 337 13.72 -2.91 18.84
C GLN A 337 14.66 -1.75 19.26
N GLN A 338 15.94 -2.02 19.50
CA GLN A 338 16.90 -0.99 19.92
C GLN A 338 17.14 0.07 18.83
N GLU A 339 17.19 -0.37 17.57
CA GLU A 339 17.43 0.54 16.45
C GLU A 339 16.20 1.40 16.15
N ARG A 340 14.99 0.88 16.38
CA ARG A 340 13.74 1.65 16.31
C ARG A 340 13.75 2.83 17.28
N VAL A 341 14.28 2.65 18.50
CA VAL A 341 14.44 3.75 19.46
C VAL A 341 15.29 4.87 18.86
N SER A 342 16.41 4.53 18.22
CA SER A 342 17.29 5.51 17.58
C SER A 342 16.60 6.26 16.43
N TYR A 343 15.88 5.55 15.55
CA TYR A 343 15.14 6.18 14.45
C TYR A 343 13.98 7.06 14.93
N LEU A 344 13.24 6.63 15.95
CA LEU A 344 12.15 7.43 16.54
C LEU A 344 12.69 8.65 17.28
N GLU A 345 13.80 8.54 18.02
CA GLU A 345 14.49 9.69 18.64
C GLU A 345 14.93 10.69 17.55
N MET A 346 15.54 10.19 16.47
CA MET A 346 15.94 11.01 15.33
C MET A 346 14.75 11.77 14.74
N ALA A 347 13.65 11.06 14.47
CA ALA A 347 12.45 11.65 13.88
C ALA A 347 11.82 12.70 14.80
N ALA A 348 11.78 12.45 16.12
CA ALA A 348 11.29 13.41 17.11
C ALA A 348 12.13 14.69 17.14
N ARG A 349 13.46 14.58 17.15
CA ARG A 349 14.35 15.76 17.10
C ARG A 349 14.26 16.52 15.79
N MET A 350 14.13 15.82 14.66
CA MET A 350 13.91 16.48 13.36
C MET A 350 12.58 17.23 13.32
N ALA A 351 11.58 16.80 14.09
CA ALA A 351 10.30 17.48 14.26
C ALA A 351 10.32 18.54 15.39
N GLY A 352 11.45 18.75 16.08
CA GLY A 352 11.56 19.65 17.23
C GLY A 352 10.85 19.19 18.50
N ASP A 353 10.38 17.94 18.56
CA ASP A 353 9.72 17.36 19.74
C ASP A 353 10.75 16.78 20.72
N GLU A 354 11.41 17.67 21.46
CA GLU A 354 12.44 17.32 22.43
C GLU A 354 11.90 16.48 23.60
N VAL A 355 10.61 16.63 23.94
CA VAL A 355 9.98 15.86 25.02
C VAL A 355 9.83 14.41 24.59
N LEU A 356 9.26 14.16 23.40
CA LEU A 356 9.13 12.81 22.88
C LEU A 356 10.50 12.18 22.62
N ALA A 357 11.46 12.94 22.06
CA ALA A 357 12.82 12.45 21.85
C ALA A 357 13.47 11.98 23.16
N ALA A 358 13.33 12.76 24.23
CA ALA A 358 13.87 12.41 25.54
C ALA A 358 13.12 11.24 26.22
N GLN A 359 11.83 11.06 25.94
CA GLN A 359 11.06 9.92 26.42
C GLN A 359 11.44 8.63 25.69
N VAL A 360 11.49 8.66 24.35
CA VAL A 360 11.91 7.54 23.51
C VAL A 360 13.33 7.11 23.87
N GLY A 361 14.28 8.06 23.96
CA GLY A 361 15.67 7.76 24.28
C GLY A 361 15.90 7.22 25.70
N ARG A 362 14.91 7.27 26.60
CA ARG A 362 14.95 6.65 27.94
C ARG A 362 14.51 5.20 27.94
N LEU A 363 13.77 4.75 26.93
CA LEU A 363 13.28 3.37 26.83
C LEU A 363 14.41 2.37 26.57
N ASP A 364 15.47 2.79 25.88
CA ASP A 364 16.68 2.01 25.69
C ASP A 364 17.94 2.88 25.80
N PRO A 365 18.60 2.90 26.98
CA PRO A 365 19.86 3.60 27.19
C PRO A 365 21.03 3.04 26.36
N ASP A 366 20.99 1.75 26.02
CA ASP A 366 22.06 1.00 25.34
C ASP A 366 21.86 0.92 23.81
N ARG A 367 20.91 1.71 23.28
CA ARG A 367 20.62 1.82 21.85
C ARG A 367 21.90 2.06 21.02
N PRO A 368 21.96 1.52 19.78
CA PRO A 368 23.20 1.46 19.00
C PRO A 368 23.76 2.85 18.64
N TRP A 369 22.90 3.85 18.51
CA TRP A 369 23.30 5.23 18.27
C TRP A 369 22.24 6.21 18.79
N ARG A 370 22.66 7.44 19.06
CA ARG A 370 21.79 8.52 19.54
C ARG A 370 21.99 9.78 18.74
N VAL A 371 20.93 10.55 18.58
CA VAL A 371 21.00 11.86 17.96
C VAL A 371 21.27 12.89 19.04
N THR A 372 22.43 13.55 19.01
CA THR A 372 22.78 14.56 20.03
C THR A 372 22.17 15.93 19.74
N TRP A 373 21.94 16.24 18.46
CA TRP A 373 21.25 17.43 17.99
C TRP A 373 20.70 17.17 16.57
N ALA A 374 19.63 17.88 16.20
CA ALA A 374 19.15 17.93 14.82
C ALA A 374 18.82 19.38 14.47
N ARG A 375 19.16 19.80 13.26
CA ARG A 375 18.65 21.04 12.65
C ARG A 375 17.95 20.64 11.37
N TRP A 376 16.65 20.87 11.33
CA TRP A 376 15.81 20.46 10.21
C TRP A 376 14.91 21.63 9.79
N VAL A 377 14.62 21.71 8.50
CA VAL A 377 13.62 22.66 7.99
C VAL A 377 12.29 21.95 8.06
N ASP A 378 11.40 22.42 8.93
CA ASP A 378 10.06 21.87 9.01
C ASP A 378 9.33 22.19 7.70
N LEU A 379 8.81 21.15 7.06
CA LEU A 379 7.93 21.29 5.92
C LEU A 379 6.53 21.15 6.50
N ASP A 380 5.87 22.29 6.72
CA ASP A 380 4.57 22.40 7.43
C ASP A 380 3.54 21.38 6.91
N GLU A 381 3.63 21.02 5.62
CA GLU A 381 2.79 20.05 4.95
C GLU A 381 3.63 19.12 4.06
N SER A 382 3.85 17.88 4.50
CA SER A 382 4.40 16.81 3.66
C SER A 382 3.61 15.52 3.88
N GLN A 383 3.40 14.78 2.79
CA GLN A 383 2.72 13.50 2.79
C GLN A 383 3.46 12.55 1.84
N VAL A 384 3.61 11.30 2.27
CA VAL A 384 4.03 10.21 1.38
C VAL A 384 2.80 9.74 0.61
N LEU A 385 2.82 9.90 -0.72
CA LEU A 385 1.71 9.47 -1.59
C LEU A 385 1.81 8.00 -2.00
N GLY A 386 3.04 7.47 -2.07
CA GLY A 386 3.31 6.07 -2.38
C GLY A 386 4.81 5.79 -2.46
N HIS A 387 5.15 4.56 -2.83
CA HIS A 387 6.53 4.11 -3.04
C HIS A 387 6.66 3.43 -4.40
N HIS A 388 7.90 3.25 -4.85
CA HIS A 388 8.29 2.28 -5.86
C HIS A 388 9.30 1.33 -5.23
N ASP A 389 9.38 0.10 -5.75
CA ASP A 389 10.29 -0.93 -5.24
C ASP A 389 11.68 -0.85 -5.90
N SER A 390 11.91 0.21 -6.68
CA SER A 390 13.17 0.54 -7.34
C SER A 390 13.31 2.07 -7.44
N TYR A 391 14.47 2.53 -7.90
CA TYR A 391 14.77 3.94 -8.11
C TYR A 391 13.69 4.59 -8.99
N VAL A 392 13.20 5.74 -8.52
CA VAL A 392 12.26 6.57 -9.27
C VAL A 392 13.04 7.31 -10.35
N VAL A 393 12.77 6.99 -11.61
CA VAL A 393 13.45 7.56 -12.78
C VAL A 393 12.84 8.90 -13.19
N ALA A 394 11.57 9.13 -12.90
CA ALA A 394 10.88 10.37 -13.24
C ALA A 394 9.66 10.62 -12.35
N VAL A 395 9.39 11.90 -12.08
CA VAL A 395 8.17 12.38 -11.39
C VAL A 395 7.63 13.60 -12.13
N HIS A 396 6.33 13.60 -12.42
CA HIS A 396 5.63 14.69 -13.09
C HIS A 396 4.37 15.06 -12.33
N ILE A 397 4.07 16.37 -12.28
CA ILE A 397 2.81 16.89 -11.76
C ILE A 397 1.98 17.37 -12.95
N VAL A 398 0.75 16.86 -13.06
CA VAL A 398 -0.18 17.21 -14.13
C VAL A 398 -1.41 17.90 -13.54
N ASP A 399 -1.62 19.16 -13.90
CA ASP A 399 -2.81 19.92 -13.53
C ASP A 399 -4.01 19.48 -14.38
N THR A 400 -5.06 18.95 -13.76
CA THR A 400 -6.35 18.59 -14.39
C THR A 400 -7.48 19.47 -13.86
N PRO A 401 -8.65 19.53 -14.53
CA PRO A 401 -9.82 20.23 -14.00
C PRO A 401 -10.28 19.70 -12.62
N ALA A 402 -10.04 18.41 -12.32
CA ALA A 402 -10.43 17.78 -11.05
C ALA A 402 -9.38 17.91 -9.93
N GLY A 403 -8.19 18.42 -10.25
CA GLY A 403 -7.06 18.57 -9.32
C GLY A 403 -5.72 18.19 -9.93
N ARG A 404 -4.68 18.13 -9.10
CA ARG A 404 -3.33 17.75 -9.54
C ARG A 404 -3.11 16.25 -9.38
N ILE A 405 -2.53 15.63 -10.40
CA ILE A 405 -2.08 14.23 -10.37
C ILE A 405 -0.57 14.21 -10.36
N ILE A 406 0.03 13.41 -9.46
CA ILE A 406 1.43 13.06 -9.51
C ILE A 406 1.55 11.73 -10.24
N VAL A 407 2.39 11.68 -11.27
CA VAL A 407 2.77 10.46 -11.97
C VAL A 407 4.25 10.21 -11.72
N ALA A 408 4.59 9.04 -11.20
CA ALA A 408 5.97 8.63 -10.98
C ALA A 408 6.26 7.31 -11.71
N ALA A 409 7.47 7.19 -12.23
CA ALA A 409 7.98 5.96 -12.82
C ALA A 409 9.21 5.48 -12.07
N SER A 410 9.31 4.17 -11.88
CA SER A 410 10.57 3.45 -11.67
C SER A 410 10.91 2.66 -12.93
N ALA A 411 12.03 1.94 -12.93
CA ALA A 411 12.42 1.07 -14.05
C ALA A 411 11.32 0.09 -14.47
N TRP A 412 10.45 -0.34 -13.54
CA TRP A 412 9.51 -1.45 -13.76
C TRP A 412 8.05 -1.12 -13.42
N ALA A 413 7.72 0.14 -13.15
CA ALA A 413 6.35 0.52 -12.82
C ALA A 413 6.10 2.00 -13.07
N VAL A 414 4.88 2.32 -13.51
CA VAL A 414 4.34 3.68 -13.49
C VAL A 414 3.16 3.72 -12.54
N ARG A 415 3.20 4.63 -11.59
CA ARG A 415 2.15 4.82 -10.58
C ARG A 415 1.68 6.27 -10.59
N ALA A 416 0.41 6.48 -10.24
CA ALA A 416 -0.16 7.81 -10.19
C ALA A 416 -1.07 8.01 -8.98
N TRP A 417 -1.14 9.25 -8.48
CA TRP A 417 -1.92 9.63 -7.30
C TRP A 417 -2.50 11.02 -7.44
N TRP A 418 -3.69 11.24 -6.88
CA TRP A 418 -4.20 12.58 -6.63
C TRP A 418 -3.37 13.26 -5.54
N LEU A 419 -2.82 14.44 -5.82
CA LEU A 419 -2.01 15.20 -4.85
C LEU A 419 -2.80 15.58 -3.60
N ARG A 420 -4.12 15.78 -3.72
CA ARG A 420 -4.97 16.30 -2.64
C ARG A 420 -5.14 15.35 -1.46
N ASP A 421 -5.17 14.05 -1.72
CA ASP A 421 -5.53 13.02 -0.74
C ASP A 421 -4.65 11.76 -0.84
N GLY A 422 -3.78 11.67 -1.85
CA GLY A 422 -2.95 10.50 -2.11
C GLY A 422 -3.72 9.30 -2.66
N THR A 423 -4.98 9.48 -3.08
CA THR A 423 -5.74 8.40 -3.71
C THR A 423 -5.07 7.98 -5.00
N ARG A 424 -4.84 6.68 -5.17
CA ARG A 424 -4.25 6.15 -6.39
C ARG A 424 -5.14 6.41 -7.61
N VAL A 425 -4.48 6.71 -8.72
CA VAL A 425 -5.06 6.86 -10.04
C VAL A 425 -4.64 5.65 -10.88
N PRO A 426 -5.59 4.88 -11.43
CA PRO A 426 -5.27 3.81 -12.37
C PRO A 426 -4.52 4.36 -13.58
N THR A 427 -3.32 3.84 -13.84
CA THR A 427 -2.48 4.26 -14.96
C THR A 427 -2.83 3.56 -16.27
N GLY A 428 -3.42 2.36 -16.19
CA GLY A 428 -3.63 1.50 -17.36
C GLY A 428 -2.33 0.95 -17.96
N ILE A 429 -1.21 1.11 -17.24
CA ILE A 429 0.12 0.64 -17.64
C ILE A 429 0.43 -0.61 -16.82
N GLY A 430 0.44 -1.77 -17.48
CA GLY A 430 0.87 -3.03 -16.87
C GLY A 430 2.38 -3.08 -16.62
N HIS A 431 2.86 -4.22 -16.13
CA HIS A 431 4.30 -4.41 -15.89
C HIS A 431 5.11 -4.25 -17.20
N PRO A 432 6.11 -3.35 -17.26
CA PRO A 432 6.95 -3.18 -18.44
C PRO A 432 7.73 -4.44 -18.79
N HIS A 433 7.84 -4.74 -20.09
CA HIS A 433 8.69 -5.83 -20.61
C HIS A 433 10.18 -5.45 -20.70
N ALA A 434 10.49 -4.16 -20.55
CA ALA A 434 11.83 -3.59 -20.58
C ALA A 434 11.88 -2.38 -19.63
N GLU A 435 13.04 -2.11 -19.07
CA GLU A 435 13.26 -1.02 -18.12
C GLU A 435 12.86 0.33 -18.73
N ILE A 436 12.16 1.15 -17.95
CA ILE A 436 11.83 2.53 -18.28
C ILE A 436 13.07 3.39 -18.00
N GLU A 437 13.63 4.00 -19.05
CA GLU A 437 14.76 4.93 -18.94
C GLU A 437 14.28 6.37 -18.66
N SER A 438 13.13 6.75 -19.20
CA SER A 438 12.58 8.09 -19.05
C SER A 438 11.06 8.10 -19.20
N MET A 439 10.42 9.05 -18.55
CA MET A 439 8.98 9.27 -18.64
C MET A 439 8.66 10.76 -18.68
N VAL A 440 7.62 11.10 -19.44
CA VAL A 440 6.96 12.41 -19.45
C VAL A 440 5.47 12.21 -19.26
N ALA A 441 4.84 13.06 -18.46
CA ALA A 441 3.39 13.09 -18.30
C ALA A 441 2.86 14.51 -18.53
N TYR A 442 1.75 14.64 -19.24
CA TYR A 442 1.14 15.94 -19.53
C TYR A 442 -0.37 15.81 -19.71
N ARG A 443 -1.06 16.95 -19.63
CA ARG A 443 -2.50 17.01 -19.93
C ARG A 443 -2.71 17.22 -21.42
N ASP A 444 -3.47 16.34 -22.05
CA ASP A 444 -4.06 16.56 -23.38
C ASP A 444 -5.57 16.70 -23.26
N ARG A 445 -6.09 17.92 -23.49
CA ARG A 445 -7.47 18.29 -23.22
C ARG A 445 -7.92 17.94 -21.78
N ASP A 446 -8.73 16.90 -21.62
CA ASP A 446 -9.25 16.40 -20.34
C ASP A 446 -8.51 15.14 -19.85
N ASP A 447 -7.66 14.56 -20.68
CA ASP A 447 -6.91 13.33 -20.41
C ASP A 447 -5.51 13.62 -19.87
N VAL A 448 -4.97 12.67 -19.11
CA VAL A 448 -3.54 12.66 -18.75
C VAL A 448 -2.84 11.60 -19.57
N VAL A 449 -1.90 12.04 -20.40
CA VAL A 449 -1.08 11.19 -21.27
C VAL A 449 0.28 10.98 -20.62
N VAL A 450 0.72 9.73 -20.62
CA VAL A 450 2.05 9.31 -20.17
C VAL A 450 2.78 8.70 -21.36
N LEU A 451 4.00 9.19 -21.61
CA LEU A 451 4.91 8.55 -22.54
C LEU A 451 6.10 7.97 -21.76
N THR A 452 6.46 6.73 -22.06
CA THR A 452 7.60 6.04 -21.46
C THR A 452 8.58 5.61 -22.56
N ALA A 453 9.87 5.89 -22.36
CA ALA A 453 10.95 5.40 -23.20
C ALA A 453 11.63 4.21 -22.49
N HIS A 454 11.85 3.13 -23.23
CA HIS A 454 12.37 1.87 -22.70
C HIS A 454 13.74 1.50 -23.29
N VAL A 455 14.52 0.71 -22.55
CA VAL A 455 15.86 0.22 -22.97
C VAL A 455 15.81 -0.60 -24.27
N ASP A 456 14.68 -1.24 -24.58
CA ASP A 456 14.47 -1.98 -25.83
C ASP A 456 14.22 -1.07 -27.05
N GLY A 457 14.27 0.25 -26.85
CA GLY A 457 14.02 1.27 -27.85
C GLY A 457 12.54 1.51 -28.12
N GLU A 458 11.60 0.92 -27.38
CA GLU A 458 10.19 1.27 -27.51
C GLU A 458 9.86 2.58 -26.80
N VAL A 459 9.11 3.44 -27.47
CA VAL A 459 8.37 4.52 -26.83
C VAL A 459 6.92 4.12 -26.77
N ARG A 460 6.37 4.09 -25.57
CA ARG A 460 4.97 3.72 -25.35
C ARG A 460 4.17 4.91 -24.88
N ARG A 461 2.90 4.92 -25.26
CA ARG A 461 1.91 5.92 -24.89
C ARG A 461 0.82 5.24 -24.09
N ALA A 462 0.43 5.84 -22.97
CA ALA A 462 -0.74 5.48 -22.20
C ALA A 462 -1.57 6.72 -21.86
N THR A 463 -2.86 6.50 -21.66
CA THR A 463 -3.81 7.51 -21.18
C THR A 463 -4.39 7.03 -19.87
N LEU A 464 -4.20 7.80 -18.79
CA LEU A 464 -4.76 7.49 -17.48
C LEU A 464 -6.28 7.40 -17.54
N PHE A 465 -6.87 6.63 -16.63
CA PHE A 465 -8.32 6.33 -16.56
C PHE A 465 -8.90 5.50 -17.72
N ALA A 466 -8.17 5.30 -18.82
CA ALA A 466 -8.61 4.41 -19.88
C ALA A 466 -8.35 2.94 -19.49
N THR A 467 -9.33 2.08 -19.75
CA THR A 467 -9.28 0.64 -19.41
C THR A 467 -8.20 -0.12 -20.17
N THR A 468 -7.84 0.32 -21.38
CA THR A 468 -6.75 -0.27 -22.17
C THR A 468 -6.24 0.78 -23.15
N SER A 469 -5.18 1.50 -22.78
CA SER A 469 -4.65 2.60 -23.61
C SER A 469 -3.14 2.60 -23.76
N HIS A 470 -2.44 1.57 -23.28
CA HIS A 470 -1.00 1.42 -23.45
C HIS A 470 -0.68 0.80 -24.81
N ARG A 471 0.00 1.56 -25.69
CA ARG A 471 0.48 1.08 -26.99
C ARG A 471 1.90 1.54 -27.28
N THR A 472 2.64 0.76 -28.06
CA THR A 472 3.89 1.23 -28.67
C THR A 472 3.56 2.36 -29.64
N LEU A 473 4.08 3.55 -29.39
CA LEU A 473 3.91 4.75 -30.20
C LEU A 473 4.90 4.75 -31.35
N LEU A 474 6.18 4.50 -31.05
CA LEU A 474 7.24 4.37 -32.04
C LEU A 474 8.41 3.54 -31.49
N ARG A 475 9.36 3.20 -32.37
CA ARG A 475 10.67 2.62 -31.98
C ARG A 475 11.78 3.62 -32.26
N GLN A 476 12.70 3.73 -31.31
CA GLN A 476 13.85 4.63 -31.32
C GLN A 476 15.16 3.87 -31.06
N GLN A 477 16.29 4.57 -31.18
CA GLN A 477 17.55 4.10 -30.63
C GLN A 477 17.47 4.11 -29.09
N PRO A 478 17.96 3.07 -28.39
CA PRO A 478 18.06 3.07 -26.93
C PRO A 478 18.84 4.27 -26.39
N GLY A 479 18.54 4.72 -25.16
CA GLY A 479 19.24 5.84 -24.52
C GLY A 479 18.88 7.23 -25.05
N CYS A 480 17.86 7.35 -25.90
CA CYS A 480 17.34 8.65 -26.34
C CYS A 480 16.44 9.26 -25.25
N GLY A 481 16.82 10.45 -24.77
CA GLY A 481 15.98 11.18 -23.82
C GLY A 481 14.62 11.59 -24.40
N LEU A 482 13.67 11.81 -23.51
CA LEU A 482 12.26 12.03 -23.82
C LEU A 482 11.79 13.36 -23.22
N TRP A 483 11.37 14.29 -24.07
CA TRP A 483 10.84 15.60 -23.64
C TRP A 483 9.55 15.93 -24.36
N THR A 484 8.73 16.80 -23.77
CA THR A 484 7.54 17.33 -24.44
C THR A 484 7.42 18.82 -24.27
N LEU A 485 6.81 19.49 -25.24
CA LEU A 485 6.42 20.89 -25.14
C LEU A 485 5.11 21.13 -25.89
N ARG A 486 4.46 22.24 -25.58
CA ARG A 486 3.29 22.71 -26.32
C ARG A 486 3.70 23.69 -27.40
N HIS A 487 3.40 23.38 -28.66
CA HIS A 487 3.70 24.21 -29.83
C HIS A 487 2.46 24.37 -30.69
N HIS A 488 2.10 25.61 -31.05
CA HIS A 488 0.88 25.94 -31.81
C HIS A 488 -0.39 25.22 -31.32
N GLY A 489 -0.53 25.08 -30.00
CA GLY A 489 -1.70 24.45 -29.37
C GLY A 489 -1.71 22.91 -29.38
N ARG A 490 -0.66 22.25 -29.90
CA ARG A 490 -0.49 20.79 -29.87
C ARG A 490 0.67 20.40 -28.95
N GLN A 491 0.56 19.25 -28.30
CA GLN A 491 1.72 18.67 -27.62
C GLN A 491 2.62 18.00 -28.66
N VAL A 492 3.92 18.21 -28.52
CA VAL A 492 4.96 17.62 -29.39
C VAL A 492 5.94 16.86 -28.50
N MET A 493 6.33 15.65 -28.93
CA MET A 493 7.39 14.88 -28.31
C MET A 493 8.71 15.18 -29.02
N LEU A 494 9.76 15.42 -28.24
CA LEU A 494 11.11 15.64 -28.75
C LEU A 494 12.03 14.53 -28.28
N GLN A 495 12.89 14.08 -29.19
CA GLN A 495 13.92 13.08 -28.93
C GLN A 495 15.24 13.52 -29.56
N ALA A 496 16.36 13.09 -28.99
CA ALA A 496 17.69 13.50 -29.40
C ALA A 496 18.55 12.33 -29.93
N PRO A 497 18.14 11.62 -31.01
CA PRO A 497 18.98 10.59 -31.60
C PRO A 497 20.19 11.22 -32.33
N ASN A 498 21.39 10.71 -32.07
CA ASN A 498 22.63 11.09 -32.78
C ASN A 498 22.90 12.62 -32.80
N ASP A 499 22.89 13.27 -31.64
CA ASP A 499 23.16 14.71 -31.47
C ASP A 499 22.23 15.65 -32.26
N ARG A 500 21.04 15.16 -32.66
CA ARG A 500 20.03 15.99 -33.35
C ARG A 500 18.67 15.83 -32.73
N LEU A 501 18.03 16.96 -32.47
CA LEU A 501 16.68 16.97 -31.96
C LEU A 501 15.68 16.68 -33.10
N THR A 502 14.78 15.75 -32.83
CA THR A 502 13.72 15.32 -33.75
C THR A 502 12.37 15.38 -33.04
N ALA A 503 11.36 15.85 -33.76
CA ALA A 503 10.02 16.04 -33.24
C ALA A 503 9.05 14.98 -33.77
N TYR A 504 8.12 14.55 -32.92
CA TYR A 504 7.11 13.55 -33.23
C TYR A 504 5.76 13.98 -32.66
N ASP A 505 4.69 13.61 -33.36
CA ASP A 505 3.32 13.76 -32.87
C ASP A 505 3.09 12.75 -31.74
N THR A 506 2.52 13.23 -30.63
CA THR A 506 2.35 12.40 -29.44
C THR A 506 1.17 11.45 -29.52
N GLU A 507 0.31 11.59 -30.53
CA GLU A 507 -0.81 10.69 -30.79
C GLU A 507 -0.43 9.63 -31.82
N SER A 508 0.06 10.04 -33.00
CA SER A 508 0.35 9.12 -34.10
C SER A 508 1.74 8.50 -34.04
N GLY A 509 2.70 9.13 -33.34
CA GLY A 509 4.11 8.74 -33.37
C GLY A 509 4.82 9.13 -34.67
N GLU A 510 4.15 9.82 -35.58
CA GLU A 510 4.74 10.27 -36.84
C GLU A 510 5.69 11.43 -36.61
N ARG A 511 6.78 11.44 -37.40
CA ARG A 511 7.75 12.52 -37.35
C ARG A 511 7.14 13.82 -37.87
N ILE A 512 7.27 14.88 -37.08
CA ILE A 512 6.87 16.24 -37.46
C ILE A 512 8.08 16.96 -38.06
N PRO A 513 7.91 17.68 -39.19
CA PRO A 513 8.95 18.58 -39.69
C PRO A 513 9.32 19.62 -38.63
N TRP A 514 10.58 19.62 -38.21
CA TRP A 514 11.11 20.53 -37.20
C TRP A 514 12.48 21.03 -37.63
N PRO A 515 12.86 22.29 -37.34
CA PRO A 515 14.19 22.79 -37.60
C PRO A 515 15.25 21.86 -36.98
N PRO A 516 16.31 21.48 -37.72
CA PRO A 516 17.36 20.65 -37.17
C PRO A 516 18.13 21.47 -36.13
N VAL A 517 17.97 21.11 -34.86
CA VAL A 517 18.76 21.67 -33.76
C VAL A 517 19.93 20.73 -33.54
N ASP A 518 21.12 21.23 -33.84
CA ASP A 518 22.38 20.51 -33.63
C ASP A 518 22.80 20.65 -32.16
N LEU A 519 22.91 19.51 -31.48
CA LEU A 519 23.30 19.47 -30.08
C LEU A 519 24.82 19.56 -29.90
N SER A 520 25.60 19.28 -30.96
CA SER A 520 27.05 19.41 -30.99
C SER A 520 27.75 18.70 -29.83
N GLY A 521 27.28 17.49 -29.49
CA GLY A 521 27.78 16.69 -28.36
C GLY A 521 27.27 17.10 -26.99
N ARG A 522 26.39 18.12 -26.89
CA ARG A 522 25.72 18.52 -25.65
C ARG A 522 24.47 17.68 -25.42
N GLN A 523 24.08 17.53 -24.16
CA GLN A 523 22.84 16.88 -23.77
C GLN A 523 21.73 17.91 -23.52
N VAL A 524 20.50 17.48 -23.78
CA VAL A 524 19.30 18.28 -23.50
C VAL A 524 18.96 18.13 -22.02
N THR A 525 19.00 19.22 -21.27
CA THR A 525 18.72 19.22 -19.82
C THR A 525 17.30 19.69 -19.50
N ALA A 526 16.75 20.59 -20.32
CA ALA A 526 15.38 21.06 -20.20
C ALA A 526 14.81 21.48 -21.54
N VAL A 527 13.49 21.34 -21.67
CA VAL A 527 12.70 21.83 -22.79
C VAL A 527 11.43 22.46 -22.23
N ALA A 528 11.09 23.67 -22.66
CA ALA A 528 9.78 24.25 -22.33
C ALA A 528 9.33 25.30 -23.34
N SER A 529 8.03 25.58 -23.35
CA SER A 529 7.49 26.76 -24.01
C SER A 529 7.38 27.91 -23.00
N VAL A 530 8.26 28.91 -23.11
CA VAL A 530 8.34 30.05 -22.18
C VAL A 530 8.05 31.34 -22.93
N ILE A 531 7.10 32.15 -22.43
CA ILE A 531 6.67 33.41 -23.07
C ILE A 531 6.34 33.19 -24.57
N GLY A 532 5.70 32.06 -24.88
CA GLY A 532 5.31 31.68 -26.25
C GLY A 532 6.44 31.18 -27.16
N ARG A 533 7.67 31.07 -26.67
CA ARG A 533 8.83 30.58 -27.44
C ARG A 533 9.17 29.14 -27.02
N PRO A 534 9.34 28.20 -27.96
CA PRO A 534 9.83 26.86 -27.66
C PRO A 534 11.35 26.92 -27.46
N LEU A 535 11.81 26.64 -26.25
CA LEU A 535 13.22 26.76 -25.86
C LEU A 535 13.78 25.42 -25.39
N VAL A 536 15.07 25.22 -25.65
CA VAL A 536 15.85 24.10 -25.14
C VAL A 536 17.06 24.61 -24.35
N VAL A 537 17.35 23.97 -23.22
CA VAL A 537 18.58 24.17 -22.46
C VAL A 537 19.52 23.01 -22.77
N LEU A 538 20.72 23.36 -23.23
CA LEU A 538 21.77 22.41 -23.57
C LEU A 538 22.93 22.55 -22.59
N GLY A 539 23.52 21.43 -22.19
CA GLY A 539 24.68 21.39 -21.31
C GLY A 539 25.42 20.05 -21.40
N TYR A 540 26.61 19.98 -20.81
CA TYR A 540 27.36 18.73 -20.71
C TYR A 540 27.03 18.04 -19.39
N LEU A 541 26.50 16.81 -19.48
CA LEU A 541 26.29 15.94 -18.33
C LEU A 541 27.57 15.13 -18.07
N GLU A 542 27.92 14.97 -16.80
CA GLU A 542 29.00 14.09 -16.38
C GLU A 542 28.50 12.64 -16.47
N ASP A 543 28.97 11.90 -17.48
CA ASP A 543 28.60 10.50 -17.63
C ASP A 543 29.43 9.67 -16.64
N GLY A 544 28.77 9.14 -15.59
CA GLY A 544 29.37 8.50 -14.41
C GLY A 544 30.28 7.27 -14.66
N ALA A 545 30.62 6.98 -15.91
CA ALA A 545 31.58 5.93 -16.26
C ALA A 545 32.68 6.36 -17.27
N ARG A 546 32.58 7.48 -17.99
CA ARG A 546 33.56 7.81 -19.05
C ARG A 546 33.61 9.30 -19.43
N SER A 547 34.33 10.13 -18.68
CA SER A 547 35.14 11.21 -19.27
C SER A 547 35.99 11.91 -18.20
N VAL A 548 37.23 11.45 -18.00
CA VAL A 548 38.27 12.23 -17.31
C VAL A 548 39.09 13.05 -18.33
N HIS A 549 38.65 13.14 -19.60
CA HIS A 549 39.46 13.70 -20.71
C HIS A 549 38.72 14.73 -21.58
N GLY A 550 37.48 15.14 -21.25
CA GLY A 550 36.86 16.32 -21.86
C GLY A 550 37.62 17.60 -21.46
N ARG A 551 37.90 18.50 -22.41
CA ARG A 551 38.59 19.75 -22.09
C ARG A 551 37.71 20.60 -21.18
N ARG A 552 38.34 21.24 -20.21
CA ARG A 552 37.76 22.17 -19.23
C ARG A 552 36.93 23.31 -19.85
N GLU A 553 37.16 23.58 -21.13
CA GLU A 553 36.55 24.63 -21.97
C GLU A 553 35.15 24.24 -22.50
N ASP A 554 34.73 22.96 -22.37
CA ASP A 554 33.50 22.47 -22.98
C ASP A 554 32.26 22.58 -22.08
N LEU A 555 32.35 22.83 -20.76
CA LEU A 555 31.22 22.85 -19.81
C LEU A 555 30.30 24.09 -19.93
N THR A 556 29.86 24.39 -21.15
CA THR A 556 28.99 25.51 -21.50
C THR A 556 27.53 25.14 -21.40
N ILE A 557 26.72 26.06 -20.86
CA ILE A 557 25.26 26.02 -20.88
C ILE A 557 24.77 27.03 -21.89
N GLU A 558 23.85 26.61 -22.74
CA GLU A 558 23.20 27.51 -23.68
C GLU A 558 21.71 27.28 -23.73
N VAL A 559 20.97 28.36 -23.97
CA VAL A 559 19.56 28.29 -24.31
C VAL A 559 19.43 28.53 -25.80
N ARG A 560 18.71 27.66 -26.50
CA ARG A 560 18.40 27.85 -27.92
C ARG A 560 16.90 27.95 -28.15
N ASP A 561 16.54 28.75 -29.14
CA ASP A 561 15.18 28.80 -29.66
C ASP A 561 15.00 27.66 -30.67
N LEU A 562 14.09 26.74 -30.37
CA LEU A 562 13.85 25.54 -31.16
C LEU A 562 13.26 25.84 -32.55
N THR A 563 12.79 27.06 -32.80
CA THR A 563 12.23 27.45 -34.11
C THR A 563 13.29 28.02 -35.05
N THR A 564 14.31 28.67 -34.51
CA THR A 564 15.35 29.36 -35.31
C THR A 564 16.73 28.71 -35.19
N ASP A 565 16.91 27.78 -34.25
CA ASP A 565 18.21 27.24 -33.80
C ASP A 565 19.18 28.35 -33.32
N ALA A 566 18.66 29.54 -33.02
CA ALA A 566 19.47 30.65 -32.53
C ALA A 566 19.72 30.52 -31.03
N VAL A 567 20.96 30.78 -30.61
CA VAL A 567 21.30 30.95 -29.20
C VAL A 567 20.57 32.18 -28.65
N VAL A 568 19.90 32.01 -27.52
CA VAL A 568 19.18 33.07 -26.81
C VAL A 568 20.14 33.75 -25.84
N GLY A 569 20.52 34.98 -26.16
CA GLY A 569 21.48 35.74 -25.36
C GLY A 569 22.91 35.21 -25.51
N ARG A 570 23.61 34.98 -24.39
CA ARG A 570 24.99 34.44 -24.38
C ARG A 570 25.04 33.10 -23.68
N SER A 571 25.82 32.14 -24.19
CA SER A 571 26.14 30.91 -23.45
C SER A 571 26.92 31.26 -22.17
N LEU A 572 26.77 30.43 -21.14
CA LEU A 572 27.40 30.59 -19.83
C LEU A 572 28.38 29.44 -19.58
N CYS A 573 29.59 29.74 -19.11
CA CYS A 573 30.51 28.73 -18.58
C CYS A 573 30.58 28.85 -17.05
N PRO A 574 29.86 28.00 -16.28
CA PRO A 574 29.80 28.14 -14.82
C PRO A 574 31.19 28.07 -14.15
N ALA A 575 32.08 27.22 -14.67
CA ALA A 575 33.43 27.03 -14.15
C ALA A 575 34.31 28.29 -14.26
N GLU A 576 34.04 29.17 -15.23
CA GLU A 576 34.80 30.41 -15.45
C GLU A 576 34.12 31.64 -14.86
N GLU A 577 32.78 31.65 -14.88
CA GLU A 577 31.99 32.85 -14.61
C GLU A 577 31.35 32.86 -13.23
N MET A 578 31.30 31.73 -12.51
CA MET A 578 30.64 31.63 -11.21
C MET A 578 31.61 31.37 -10.06
N SER A 579 31.74 32.37 -9.19
CA SER A 579 32.47 32.23 -7.92
C SER A 579 31.83 31.14 -7.06
N GLY A 580 32.62 30.12 -6.74
CA GLY A 580 32.19 28.99 -5.89
C GLY A 580 31.62 27.79 -6.64
N TRP A 581 31.50 27.82 -7.97
CA TRP A 581 31.18 26.62 -8.76
C TRP A 581 32.40 25.71 -8.80
N ASP A 582 32.23 24.42 -8.54
CA ASP A 582 33.34 23.49 -8.66
C ASP A 582 33.56 23.22 -10.16
N PRO A 583 34.75 23.55 -10.71
CA PRO A 583 35.01 23.42 -12.14
C PRO A 583 35.04 21.97 -12.62
N THR A 584 35.01 20.98 -11.72
CA THR A 584 34.85 19.56 -12.03
C THR A 584 33.39 19.10 -12.05
N THR A 585 32.46 19.92 -11.55
CA THR A 585 31.04 19.61 -11.51
C THR A 585 30.40 19.86 -12.86
N GLY A 586 29.94 18.79 -13.49
CA GLY A 586 29.07 18.84 -14.66
C GLY A 586 27.68 19.35 -14.31
N ILE A 587 26.88 19.62 -15.33
CA ILE A 587 25.46 19.90 -15.13
C ILE A 587 24.77 18.57 -14.91
N TRP A 588 23.71 18.53 -14.10
CA TRP A 588 22.87 17.36 -13.93
C TRP A 588 21.43 17.62 -14.41
N SER A 589 20.91 18.80 -14.11
CA SER A 589 19.53 19.15 -14.43
C SER A 589 19.40 20.65 -14.63
N ALA A 590 18.41 21.05 -15.43
CA ALA A 590 17.99 22.43 -15.55
C ALA A 590 16.47 22.54 -15.58
N ALA A 591 15.97 23.73 -15.26
CA ALA A 591 14.59 24.13 -15.49
C ALA A 591 14.60 25.54 -16.11
N ILE A 592 13.70 25.79 -17.05
CA ILE A 592 13.57 27.09 -17.72
C ILE A 592 12.14 27.60 -17.60
N GLY A 593 12.01 28.87 -17.27
CA GLY A 593 10.73 29.52 -17.03
C GLY A 593 10.82 31.03 -17.11
N ALA A 594 9.78 31.72 -16.64
CA ALA A 594 9.75 33.17 -16.59
C ALA A 594 9.54 33.65 -15.15
N VAL A 595 10.37 34.58 -14.69
CA VAL A 595 10.23 35.30 -13.42
C VAL A 595 10.06 36.77 -13.76
N ASP A 596 8.98 37.40 -13.31
CA ASP A 596 8.64 38.79 -13.62
C ASP A 596 8.69 39.13 -15.12
N GLY A 597 8.26 38.17 -15.96
CA GLY A 597 8.25 38.30 -17.42
C GLY A 597 9.62 38.11 -18.10
N ARG A 598 10.67 37.78 -17.35
CA ARG A 598 12.02 37.55 -17.88
C ARG A 598 12.38 36.08 -17.92
N LEU A 599 13.06 35.66 -18.99
CA LEU A 599 13.56 34.30 -19.13
C LEU A 599 14.57 34.00 -18.01
N THR A 600 14.30 32.95 -17.24
CA THR A 600 15.14 32.50 -16.12
C THR A 600 15.39 31.01 -16.25
N VAL A 601 16.64 30.61 -16.06
CA VAL A 601 17.09 29.21 -15.99
C VAL A 601 17.59 28.93 -14.58
N LEU A 602 17.13 27.83 -13.99
CA LEU A 602 17.69 27.24 -12.79
C LEU A 602 18.52 26.02 -13.20
N VAL A 603 19.76 25.94 -12.75
CA VAL A 603 20.69 24.85 -13.10
C VAL A 603 21.17 24.19 -11.81
N GLY A 604 21.20 22.86 -11.80
CA GLY A 604 21.78 22.04 -10.75
C GLY A 604 22.98 21.25 -11.25
N GLY A 605 24.04 21.20 -10.44
CA GLY A 605 25.28 20.46 -10.71
C GLY A 605 25.22 19.00 -10.26
N SER A 606 26.08 18.16 -10.85
CA SER A 606 26.19 16.72 -10.53
C SER A 606 26.75 16.43 -9.13
N ILE A 607 27.55 17.35 -8.58
CA ILE A 607 28.30 17.14 -7.33
C ILE A 607 28.02 18.29 -6.34
N GLY A 608 28.00 17.96 -5.05
CA GLY A 608 27.99 18.94 -3.98
C GLY A 608 26.69 19.74 -3.81
N GLY A 609 25.63 19.38 -4.53
CA GLY A 609 24.32 20.05 -4.46
C GLY A 609 24.38 21.52 -4.88
N GLN A 610 25.30 21.87 -5.78
CA GLN A 610 25.46 23.23 -6.29
C GLN A 610 24.28 23.56 -7.21
N ALA A 611 23.64 24.71 -7.00
CA ALA A 611 22.63 25.23 -7.93
C ALA A 611 22.79 26.74 -8.13
N PHE A 612 22.34 27.22 -9.28
CA PHE A 612 22.33 28.65 -9.59
C PHE A 612 21.16 29.08 -10.48
N ARG A 613 20.90 30.39 -10.44
CA ARG A 613 19.92 31.07 -11.28
C ARG A 613 20.64 31.91 -12.33
N TRP A 614 20.20 31.83 -13.57
CA TRP A 614 20.78 32.52 -14.71
C TRP A 614 19.69 33.15 -15.60
N GLU A 615 19.93 34.37 -16.08
CA GLU A 615 19.07 35.07 -17.05
C GLU A 615 19.78 35.16 -18.42
N PRO A 616 19.42 34.30 -19.41
CA PRO A 616 20.18 34.16 -20.66
C PRO A 616 20.31 35.45 -21.46
N GLU A 617 19.24 36.23 -21.54
CA GLU A 617 19.16 37.44 -22.38
C GLU A 617 19.98 38.62 -21.85
N HIS A 618 20.24 38.66 -20.55
CA HIS A 618 21.02 39.73 -19.91
C HIS A 618 22.45 39.30 -19.61
N GLY A 619 22.74 38.00 -19.70
CA GLY A 619 24.07 37.45 -19.48
C GLY A 619 24.57 37.54 -18.04
N VAL A 620 23.83 38.10 -17.08
CA VAL A 620 24.27 38.23 -15.69
C VAL A 620 23.63 37.09 -14.87
N PRO A 621 24.37 36.36 -14.02
CA PRO A 621 23.76 35.55 -12.95
C PRO A 621 22.85 36.46 -12.11
N ALA A 622 21.57 36.16 -12.01
CA ALA A 622 20.62 37.14 -11.48
C ALA A 622 20.76 37.32 -9.95
N GLY A 623 21.20 38.51 -9.52
CA GLY A 623 21.31 38.95 -8.12
C GLY A 623 22.60 38.52 -7.41
N ASP A 624 22.77 38.87 -6.14
CA ASP A 624 23.83 38.37 -5.22
C ASP A 624 23.80 36.83 -5.02
N GLY A 625 23.18 36.09 -5.94
CA GLY A 625 23.03 34.65 -5.97
C GLY A 625 24.35 33.96 -6.31
N GLY A 626 25.25 33.93 -5.33
CA GLY A 626 26.33 32.97 -5.31
C GLY A 626 25.80 31.55 -5.50
N VAL A 627 26.67 30.65 -5.96
CA VAL A 627 26.37 29.21 -6.00
C VAL A 627 25.76 28.81 -4.66
N VAL A 628 24.50 28.38 -4.69
CA VAL A 628 23.85 27.85 -3.50
C VAL A 628 24.42 26.45 -3.34
N GLY A 629 25.58 26.36 -2.69
CA GLY A 629 26.06 25.09 -2.19
C GLY A 629 25.21 24.74 -0.97
N LEU A 630 24.69 23.51 -0.92
CA LEU A 630 24.23 22.90 0.33
C LEU A 630 25.43 22.62 1.28
N ARG A 631 26.42 23.51 1.35
CA ARG A 631 27.49 23.50 2.36
C ARG A 631 27.03 24.32 3.55
N ARG A 632 26.66 23.59 4.61
CA ARG A 632 26.66 23.96 6.03
C ARG A 632 26.95 25.45 6.32
N SER A 633 25.91 26.20 6.67
CA SER A 633 26.06 27.33 7.60
C SER A 633 26.54 26.77 8.95
N LEU A 634 27.86 26.66 9.11
CA LEU A 634 28.56 26.37 10.38
C LEU A 634 29.31 27.59 10.92
N GLU A 635 29.27 28.72 10.24
CA GLU A 635 29.88 29.96 10.72
C GLU A 635 28.78 31.00 10.84
N HIS A 636 28.28 31.16 12.06
CA HIS A 636 27.88 32.42 12.72
C HIS A 636 27.33 32.04 14.10
N GLY A 637 28.24 31.96 15.08
CA GLY A 637 27.92 31.60 16.45
C GLY A 637 29.13 31.54 17.38
N ALA A 638 30.17 32.33 17.11
CA ALA A 638 31.23 32.61 18.07
C ALA A 638 31.20 34.12 18.38
N ALA A 639 30.21 34.55 19.16
CA ALA A 639 30.24 35.82 19.87
C ALA A 639 29.17 35.84 20.99
N ARG A 640 29.67 35.66 22.22
CA ARG A 640 29.08 35.91 23.55
C ARG A 640 28.02 34.94 24.08
#